data_AF-A0A956KFC9-F1
#
_entry.id   AF-A0A956KFC9-F1
#
_cell.length_a   1.000
_cell.length_b   1.000
_cell.length_c   1.000
_cell.angle_alpha   90.00
_cell.angle_beta   90.00
_cell.angle_gamma   90.00
#
_symmetry.space_group_name_H-M   'P 1'
#
loop_
_entity.id
_entity.type
_entity.pdbx_description
1 polymer ?
#
loop_
_entity_poly.entity_id
_entity_poly.type
_entity_poly.pdbx_seq_one_letter_code
_entity_poly.pdbx_strand_id
1 'polypeptide(L)'
;MRRLVWVLGIAIGCGGGEGEGTETSGTGDSTSGSTTAGPGTSEATGATETTAGPGTSATTDADTDPTTSAPTTSATTDTDTDPTTTGPDEPPECDDGIDNDGDGYTDWQRDFGCYGPADKTEAALPRAEEDGFTTYELPADSVVIYVRSDGDDAADGLTPETAVATLTHAADLVREGEHDFILLRRGDVWRDQGLYRFKSGKDATHPLVIGGYGDSMALPRIEVADHFIDHDGKARSYVALIGLHFVSYPGDPDDPGFTGEPEVMLRYVGGGDDLLVEGCHFEYGELVVQAIIDGTPYDNVEVRRNVVERAYHRDTCVPNDPNGNSAYRPSGLYSSHVHHLVVEGNLFDHNGWNPDADPTACATIYNHNLYVNGTDMEIRDNLLARASSIHIKFRSDTTGDMDGLLVDNNFFVEGEIGVSLGGNSDEAYRFVNGELRGNVLTDIGRSQPTGRTLAWGLDITDNDGLTIADNLILNNRQPGVGNAYGLNITGGSGRTYQIENNLFWRLQSRAIRINGDPGHSAIVFADNDIVDPEFASRMIEFEGSFAGYTFDGGEYSTSADAGAWFSVPGQGQVGIGEWTAASGEANATAIPLPAYPDPERDAEAYAAMIGEGTTLPELLAAARQQTRLAWRVELTAPAINDWIRAGFGR
;
A
#
# COMPACT_ATOMS: atom_id res chain seq x y z
N MET A 1 26.07 -32.46 -5.66
CA MET A 1 27.27 -31.64 -5.95
C MET A 1 26.83 -30.18 -5.83
N ARG A 2 27.16 -29.53 -4.72
CA ARG A 2 26.76 -28.15 -4.43
C ARG A 2 27.56 -27.20 -5.33
N ARG A 3 26.90 -26.53 -6.28
CA ARG A 3 27.44 -25.34 -6.93
C ARG A 3 26.84 -24.14 -6.20
N LEU A 4 27.67 -23.46 -5.43
CA LEU A 4 27.45 -22.06 -5.04
C LEU A 4 27.27 -21.28 -6.36
N VAL A 5 26.07 -20.79 -6.61
CA VAL A 5 25.86 -19.66 -7.51
C VAL A 5 25.89 -18.44 -6.61
N TRP A 6 26.91 -17.61 -6.81
CA TRP A 6 27.01 -16.32 -6.15
C TRP A 6 25.89 -15.43 -6.67
N VAL A 7 25.13 -14.84 -5.76
CA VAL A 7 24.41 -13.59 -6.00
C VAL A 7 25.42 -12.61 -6.57
N LEU A 8 25.28 -12.27 -7.84
CA LEU A 8 25.98 -11.14 -8.43
C LEU A 8 25.31 -9.89 -7.86
N GLY A 9 25.75 -9.47 -6.68
CA GLY A 9 25.60 -8.09 -6.26
C GLY A 9 26.35 -7.25 -7.29
N ILE A 10 25.61 -6.69 -8.25
CA ILE A 10 26.15 -5.66 -9.12
C ILE A 10 26.32 -4.42 -8.26
N ALA A 11 27.53 -4.30 -7.70
CA ALA A 11 28.11 -3.02 -7.37
C ALA A 11 28.23 -2.24 -8.70
N ILE A 12 27.29 -1.32 -8.94
CA ILE A 12 27.56 -0.22 -9.86
C ILE A 12 28.59 0.65 -9.15
N GLY A 13 29.82 0.62 -9.66
CA GLY A 13 30.92 1.40 -9.11
C GLY A 13 30.64 2.89 -9.26
N CYS A 14 30.50 3.59 -8.13
CA CYS A 14 30.81 5.01 -8.07
C CYS A 14 32.31 5.18 -8.41
N GLY A 15 32.60 5.63 -9.63
CA GLY A 15 33.91 6.15 -9.98
C GLY A 15 34.18 7.39 -9.12
N GLY A 16 35.28 7.34 -8.37
CA GLY A 16 35.73 8.47 -7.56
C GLY A 16 36.08 9.69 -8.42
N GLY A 17 35.50 10.82 -8.05
CA GLY A 17 35.95 12.16 -8.39
C GLY A 17 36.01 12.96 -7.10
N GLU A 18 37.22 13.37 -6.73
CA GLU A 18 37.51 14.18 -5.55
C GLU A 18 36.76 15.52 -5.57
N GLY A 19 36.17 15.89 -4.44
CA GLY A 19 35.56 17.19 -4.21
C GLY A 19 35.31 17.40 -2.72
N GLU A 20 36.30 17.95 -2.02
CA GLU A 20 36.25 18.30 -0.60
C GLU A 20 35.07 19.25 -0.31
N GLY A 21 34.24 18.87 0.67
CA GLY A 21 33.18 19.70 1.23
C GLY A 21 32.94 19.30 2.68
N THR A 22 33.75 19.85 3.58
CA THR A 22 33.69 19.65 5.04
C THR A 22 32.44 20.28 5.64
N GLU A 23 31.56 19.49 6.26
CA GLU A 23 30.65 19.97 7.29
C GLU A 23 31.12 19.51 8.68
N THR A 24 31.46 20.49 9.50
CA THR A 24 31.97 20.35 10.86
C THR A 24 30.82 20.23 11.86
N SER A 25 30.71 19.08 12.51
CA SER A 25 29.90 18.90 13.72
C SER A 25 30.59 19.55 14.93
N GLY A 26 30.03 20.64 15.44
CA GLY A 26 30.46 21.27 16.69
C GLY A 26 29.87 20.57 17.91
N THR A 27 30.71 19.84 18.64
CA THR A 27 30.42 19.30 19.97
C THR A 27 30.61 20.37 21.04
N GLY A 28 29.61 20.52 21.92
CA GLY A 28 29.67 21.36 23.13
C GLY A 28 29.35 20.52 24.36
N ASP A 29 30.40 20.08 25.05
CA ASP A 29 30.39 19.45 26.37
C ASP A 29 30.07 20.49 27.47
N SER A 30 29.21 20.14 28.41
CA SER A 30 29.36 20.61 29.79
C SER A 30 28.76 19.62 30.79
N THR A 31 29.67 18.97 31.50
CA THR A 31 29.50 18.19 32.72
C THR A 31 29.05 19.05 33.93
N SER A 32 28.21 18.49 34.80
CA SER A 32 28.47 18.28 36.25
C SER A 32 27.18 18.17 37.08
N GLY A 33 27.18 17.25 38.06
CA GLY A 33 26.27 17.36 39.22
C GLY A 33 25.60 16.07 39.71
N SER A 34 26.37 15.18 40.34
CA SER A 34 25.87 13.99 41.06
C SER A 34 25.01 14.36 42.29
N THR A 35 24.03 13.51 42.68
CA THR A 35 23.97 12.90 44.04
C THR A 35 22.79 11.91 44.22
N THR A 36 23.16 10.63 44.38
CA THR A 36 22.73 9.64 45.42
C THR A 36 21.27 9.28 45.75
N ALA A 37 20.99 7.96 45.55
CA ALA A 37 20.47 6.95 46.50
C ALA A 37 18.95 6.85 46.84
N GLY A 38 18.36 5.67 46.52
CA GLY A 38 17.04 5.19 46.97
C GLY A 38 17.06 4.53 48.37
N PRO A 39 16.29 3.46 48.68
CA PRO A 39 15.05 2.91 48.10
C PRO A 39 13.97 2.55 49.18
N GLY A 40 12.81 1.99 48.78
CA GLY A 40 11.86 1.27 49.65
C GLY A 40 10.65 0.73 48.85
N THR A 41 10.51 -0.58 48.58
CA THR A 41 9.77 -1.62 49.36
C THR A 41 8.31 -1.24 49.68
N SER A 42 7.25 -2.04 49.54
CA SER A 42 7.00 -3.44 49.15
C SER A 42 5.47 -3.69 49.29
N GLU A 43 4.95 -4.71 48.60
CA GLU A 43 3.81 -5.60 48.96
C GLU A 43 2.34 -5.10 48.99
N ALA A 44 1.57 -5.52 47.99
CA ALA A 44 0.51 -6.57 47.98
C ALA A 44 -0.62 -6.66 49.05
N THR A 45 -1.70 -7.31 48.58
CA THR A 45 -2.94 -7.83 49.24
C THR A 45 -4.12 -6.85 49.28
N GLY A 46 -5.38 -7.21 49.03
CA GLY A 46 -6.05 -8.49 48.76
C GLY A 46 -7.56 -8.23 48.58
N ALA A 47 -8.25 -9.18 47.94
CA ALA A 47 -9.66 -9.15 47.51
C ALA A 47 -10.71 -9.13 48.64
N THR A 48 -11.97 -8.77 48.33
CA THR A 48 -13.18 -9.61 48.56
C THR A 48 -14.47 -9.00 48.00
N GLU A 49 -15.37 -9.91 47.62
CA GLU A 49 -16.63 -9.83 46.86
C GLU A 49 -17.87 -9.29 47.60
N THR A 50 -18.98 -9.28 46.84
CA THR A 50 -20.42 -9.53 47.15
C THR A 50 -21.34 -8.30 47.28
N THR A 51 -22.60 -8.23 46.80
CA THR A 51 -23.51 -9.05 45.95
C THR A 51 -24.81 -8.25 45.70
N ALA A 52 -25.48 -8.54 44.56
CA ALA A 52 -26.95 -8.60 44.33
C ALA A 52 -27.85 -7.33 44.26
N GLY A 53 -28.60 -7.22 43.14
CA GLY A 53 -29.87 -6.47 42.96
C GLY A 53 -31.08 -7.22 43.59
N PRO A 54 -32.33 -7.19 43.06
CA PRO A 54 -32.88 -6.55 41.83
C PRO A 54 -34.28 -5.87 42.05
N GLY A 55 -34.96 -5.41 40.98
CA GLY A 55 -36.38 -5.01 41.04
C GLY A 55 -37.00 -4.47 39.74
N THR A 56 -37.99 -5.20 39.22
CA THR A 56 -38.73 -5.12 37.94
C THR A 56 -40.05 -4.32 37.97
N SER A 57 -40.55 -3.87 36.79
CA SER A 57 -41.87 -4.20 36.19
C SER A 57 -42.59 -3.04 35.46
N ALA A 58 -43.23 -3.38 34.34
CA ALA A 58 -43.97 -2.59 33.35
C ALA A 58 -45.47 -2.37 33.66
N THR A 59 -46.16 -1.51 32.87
CA THR A 59 -47.31 -1.82 31.94
C THR A 59 -48.28 -0.65 31.60
N THR A 60 -48.70 -0.58 30.31
CA THR A 60 -50.03 -0.22 29.69
C THR A 60 -50.63 1.21 29.81
N ASP A 61 -51.43 1.82 28.91
CA ASP A 61 -52.03 1.53 27.57
C ASP A 61 -52.76 2.82 27.03
N ALA A 62 -52.96 2.92 25.69
CA ALA A 62 -54.13 3.46 24.91
C ALA A 62 -54.71 4.88 25.16
N ASP A 63 -55.33 5.66 24.25
CA ASP A 63 -55.65 5.70 22.80
C ASP A 63 -56.49 7.00 22.55
N THR A 64 -56.72 7.42 21.29
CA THR A 64 -57.82 8.24 20.69
C THR A 64 -57.49 9.46 19.77
N ASP A 65 -57.95 9.27 18.52
CA ASP A 65 -58.08 10.02 17.23
C ASP A 65 -59.17 11.15 17.27
N PRO A 66 -59.76 11.80 16.20
CA PRO A 66 -59.43 12.03 14.75
C PRO A 66 -59.74 13.45 14.15
N THR A 67 -59.61 13.54 12.80
CA THR A 67 -60.37 14.35 11.76
C THR A 67 -59.64 15.59 11.18
N THR A 68 -59.68 16.02 9.90
CA THR A 68 -60.49 15.83 8.65
C THR A 68 -59.74 16.53 7.46
N SER A 69 -59.74 16.11 6.18
CA SER A 69 -60.67 16.53 5.08
C SER A 69 -60.13 16.13 3.67
N ALA A 70 -61.01 15.69 2.74
CA ALA A 70 -60.79 15.34 1.31
C ALA A 70 -60.88 16.61 0.36
N PRO A 71 -60.78 16.64 -1.02
CA PRO A 71 -61.13 15.59 -2.03
C PRO A 71 -60.37 15.53 -3.42
N THR A 72 -60.57 14.40 -4.14
CA THR A 72 -60.67 14.08 -5.60
C THR A 72 -59.97 14.90 -6.71
N THR A 73 -59.15 14.27 -7.59
CA THR A 73 -59.48 13.84 -8.98
C THR A 73 -58.26 13.43 -9.84
N SER A 74 -58.52 12.38 -10.64
CA SER A 74 -57.94 12.05 -11.97
C SER A 74 -56.63 11.28 -12.05
N ALA A 75 -56.79 10.06 -12.54
CA ALA A 75 -55.78 9.10 -12.96
C ALA A 75 -54.99 9.57 -14.18
N THR A 76 -53.68 9.35 -14.14
CA THR A 76 -52.85 8.93 -15.27
C THR A 76 -51.82 7.94 -14.74
N THR A 77 -51.69 6.86 -15.48
CA THR A 77 -50.90 5.65 -15.25
C THR A 77 -49.41 5.94 -15.04
N ASP A 78 -48.88 5.49 -13.91
CA ASP A 78 -47.47 5.14 -13.78
C ASP A 78 -47.41 3.86 -12.94
N THR A 79 -47.03 2.75 -13.56
CA THR A 79 -46.85 1.47 -12.86
C THR A 79 -45.51 1.51 -12.15
N ASP A 80 -45.51 2.18 -11.02
CA ASP A 80 -44.60 1.95 -9.91
C ASP A 80 -45.10 0.71 -9.17
N THR A 81 -44.39 -0.40 -9.34
CA THR A 81 -44.47 -1.56 -8.45
C THR A 81 -43.07 -1.84 -7.95
N ASP A 82 -42.68 -1.14 -6.89
CA ASP A 82 -42.16 -1.73 -5.65
C ASP A 82 -41.77 -3.21 -5.76
N PRO A 83 -40.48 -3.56 -5.76
CA PRO A 83 -40.04 -4.92 -5.49
C PRO A 83 -39.66 -5.03 -4.02
N THR A 84 -40.64 -5.06 -3.12
CA THR A 84 -40.48 -5.70 -1.82
C THR A 84 -41.50 -6.82 -1.63
N THR A 85 -41.31 -7.88 -2.42
CA THR A 85 -41.66 -9.24 -2.02
C THR A 85 -40.47 -10.14 -2.30
N THR A 86 -39.63 -10.31 -1.29
CA THR A 86 -38.62 -11.36 -1.21
C THR A 86 -39.29 -12.72 -1.43
N GLY A 87 -38.94 -13.37 -2.54
CA GLY A 87 -38.86 -14.83 -2.56
C GLY A 87 -37.74 -15.26 -1.60
N PRO A 88 -37.48 -16.57 -1.40
CA PRO A 88 -36.12 -16.92 -1.01
C PRO A 88 -35.23 -16.31 -2.11
N ASP A 89 -34.29 -15.43 -1.74
CA ASP A 89 -33.25 -15.01 -2.68
C ASP A 89 -32.63 -16.32 -3.20
N GLU A 90 -32.83 -16.57 -4.49
CA GLU A 90 -32.20 -17.71 -5.15
C GLU A 90 -30.70 -17.54 -4.92
N PRO A 91 -29.97 -18.59 -4.50
CA PRO A 91 -28.53 -18.49 -4.38
C PRO A 91 -27.93 -17.97 -5.70
N PRO A 92 -26.83 -17.19 -5.65
CA PRO A 92 -26.14 -16.77 -6.85
C PRO A 92 -25.80 -17.98 -7.72
N GLU A 93 -25.70 -17.82 -9.05
CA GLU A 93 -25.40 -18.92 -9.97
C GLU A 93 -24.13 -19.67 -9.55
N CYS A 94 -23.13 -18.94 -9.05
CA CYS A 94 -21.91 -19.52 -8.52
C CYS A 94 -22.03 -20.33 -7.22
N ASP A 95 -23.22 -20.47 -6.59
CA ASP A 95 -23.43 -21.27 -5.37
C ASP A 95 -24.83 -21.92 -5.34
N ASP A 96 -25.42 -22.21 -6.51
CA ASP A 96 -26.77 -22.79 -6.65
C ASP A 96 -26.79 -24.30 -6.97
N GLY A 97 -25.64 -24.89 -7.32
CA GLY A 97 -25.49 -26.31 -7.65
C GLY A 97 -25.83 -26.68 -9.09
N ILE A 98 -25.97 -25.71 -9.99
CA ILE A 98 -26.29 -25.88 -11.40
C ILE A 98 -25.16 -25.27 -12.24
N ASP A 99 -24.82 -25.93 -13.35
CA ASP A 99 -23.93 -25.42 -14.40
C ASP A 99 -24.74 -24.50 -15.32
N ASN A 100 -24.71 -23.19 -15.03
CA ASN A 100 -25.56 -22.14 -15.60
C ASN A 100 -25.03 -21.63 -16.94
N ASP A 101 -23.72 -21.67 -17.17
CA ASP A 101 -23.10 -21.28 -18.44
C ASP A 101 -22.86 -22.46 -19.42
N GLY A 102 -22.93 -23.70 -18.91
CA GLY A 102 -22.86 -24.93 -19.67
C GLY A 102 -21.44 -25.34 -20.06
N ASP A 103 -20.41 -24.84 -19.38
CA ASP A 103 -19.00 -25.16 -19.65
C ASP A 103 -18.56 -26.50 -19.03
N GLY A 104 -19.38 -27.07 -18.13
CA GLY A 104 -19.16 -28.35 -17.46
C GLY A 104 -18.52 -28.24 -16.08
N TYR A 105 -18.24 -27.03 -15.60
CA TYR A 105 -17.91 -26.71 -14.23
C TYR A 105 -19.19 -26.22 -13.50
N THR A 106 -19.13 -26.17 -12.17
CA THR A 106 -20.31 -25.86 -11.36
C THR A 106 -19.83 -25.22 -10.08
N ASP A 107 -20.39 -24.06 -9.81
CA ASP A 107 -20.19 -23.20 -8.66
C ASP A 107 -18.71 -22.79 -8.43
N TRP A 108 -18.47 -21.80 -7.56
CA TRP A 108 -17.14 -21.28 -7.20
C TRP A 108 -16.15 -22.34 -6.67
N GLN A 109 -16.66 -23.50 -6.25
CA GLN A 109 -15.86 -24.63 -5.79
C GLN A 109 -15.04 -25.23 -6.92
N ARG A 110 -15.51 -25.15 -8.17
CA ARG A 110 -14.87 -25.82 -9.32
C ARG A 110 -14.74 -24.93 -10.54
N ASP A 111 -15.58 -23.91 -10.63
CA ASP A 111 -15.61 -22.94 -11.69
C ASP A 111 -14.70 -21.74 -11.38
N PHE A 112 -13.94 -21.33 -12.38
CA PHE A 112 -12.99 -20.22 -12.34
C PHE A 112 -13.51 -18.99 -13.09
N GLY A 113 -14.66 -19.13 -13.76
CA GLY A 113 -15.50 -18.02 -14.20
C GLY A 113 -16.16 -17.32 -13.01
N CYS A 114 -16.32 -18.01 -11.87
CA CYS A 114 -16.67 -17.41 -10.59
C CYS A 114 -15.47 -16.79 -9.86
N TYR A 115 -15.59 -15.58 -9.31
CA TYR A 115 -14.60 -15.06 -8.37
C TYR A 115 -14.78 -15.58 -6.93
N GLY A 116 -15.99 -16.02 -6.56
CA GLY A 116 -16.33 -16.56 -5.25
C GLY A 116 -17.83 -16.85 -5.09
N PRO A 117 -18.29 -17.28 -3.90
CA PRO A 117 -19.69 -17.67 -3.66
C PRO A 117 -20.72 -16.53 -3.79
N ALA A 118 -20.27 -15.28 -3.72
CA ALA A 118 -21.14 -14.11 -3.83
C ALA A 118 -21.31 -13.64 -5.29
N ASP A 119 -20.56 -14.24 -6.20
CA ASP A 119 -20.58 -13.91 -7.62
C ASP A 119 -21.90 -14.34 -8.27
N LYS A 120 -22.43 -13.51 -9.14
CA LYS A 120 -23.81 -13.64 -9.64
C LYS A 120 -23.93 -14.57 -10.85
N THR A 121 -22.84 -14.84 -11.55
CA THR A 121 -22.81 -15.57 -12.82
C THR A 121 -21.61 -16.47 -12.84
N GLU A 122 -21.75 -17.67 -13.40
CA GLU A 122 -20.61 -18.57 -13.60
C GLU A 122 -19.73 -18.16 -14.78
N ALA A 123 -20.32 -17.48 -15.78
CA ALA A 123 -19.57 -16.98 -16.94
C ALA A 123 -18.54 -15.92 -16.53
N ALA A 124 -17.32 -16.00 -17.08
CA ALA A 124 -16.27 -15.02 -16.83
C ALA A 124 -16.57 -13.69 -17.54
N LEU A 125 -16.82 -12.63 -16.77
CA LEU A 125 -17.07 -11.29 -17.31
C LEU A 125 -15.88 -10.33 -17.14
N PRO A 126 -15.93 -9.15 -17.79
CA PRO A 126 -14.96 -8.10 -17.51
C PRO A 126 -14.96 -7.74 -16.01
N ARG A 127 -13.78 -7.47 -15.45
CA ARG A 127 -13.58 -7.14 -14.02
C ARG A 127 -14.63 -6.19 -13.44
N ALA A 128 -15.08 -5.17 -14.18
CA ALA A 128 -16.07 -4.20 -13.70
C ALA A 128 -17.44 -4.82 -13.35
N GLU A 129 -17.76 -5.99 -13.91
CA GLU A 129 -18.97 -6.77 -13.63
C GLU A 129 -18.72 -7.83 -12.54
N GLU A 130 -17.44 -8.13 -12.24
CA GLU A 130 -16.95 -9.13 -11.28
C GLU A 130 -16.41 -8.53 -9.98
N ASP A 131 -17.04 -7.43 -9.51
CA ASP A 131 -16.59 -6.65 -8.36
C ASP A 131 -15.09 -6.28 -8.42
N GLY A 132 -14.54 -6.17 -9.64
CA GLY A 132 -13.16 -5.87 -10.00
C GLY A 132 -12.17 -7.03 -9.97
N PHE A 133 -12.62 -8.28 -9.76
CA PHE A 133 -11.77 -9.48 -9.80
C PHE A 133 -11.62 -10.03 -11.22
N THR A 134 -10.50 -10.69 -11.49
CA THR A 134 -10.27 -11.38 -12.77
C THR A 134 -10.81 -12.80 -12.72
N THR A 135 -11.70 -13.17 -13.64
CA THR A 135 -12.22 -14.54 -13.80
C THR A 135 -11.82 -15.10 -15.17
N TYR A 136 -11.84 -16.43 -15.32
CA TYR A 136 -11.46 -17.11 -16.56
C TYR A 136 -12.40 -18.27 -16.86
N GLU A 137 -12.87 -18.32 -18.11
CA GLU A 137 -13.51 -19.51 -18.69
C GLU A 137 -12.56 -20.72 -18.66
N LEU A 138 -13.08 -21.93 -18.50
CA LEU A 138 -12.31 -23.17 -18.63
C LEU A 138 -12.67 -23.89 -19.93
N PRO A 139 -12.18 -23.43 -21.11
CA PRO A 139 -12.61 -23.98 -22.38
C PRO A 139 -12.15 -25.42 -22.57
N ALA A 140 -12.92 -26.20 -23.33
CA ALA A 140 -12.68 -27.62 -23.52
C ALA A 140 -11.32 -28.00 -24.15
N ASP A 141 -10.59 -27.05 -24.75
CA ASP A 141 -9.24 -27.26 -25.28
C ASP A 141 -8.11 -26.94 -24.28
N SER A 142 -8.42 -26.37 -23.13
CA SER A 142 -7.52 -26.21 -21.99
C SER A 142 -7.26 -27.54 -21.26
N VAL A 143 -6.09 -27.65 -20.66
CA VAL A 143 -5.77 -28.73 -19.71
C VAL A 143 -5.86 -28.16 -18.30
N VAL A 144 -6.76 -28.74 -17.50
CA VAL A 144 -6.92 -28.41 -16.08
C VAL A 144 -6.29 -29.50 -15.25
N ILE A 145 -5.23 -29.14 -14.51
CA ILE A 145 -4.50 -30.06 -13.63
C ILE A 145 -4.87 -29.76 -12.18
N TYR A 146 -5.53 -30.72 -11.54
CA TYR A 146 -5.87 -30.66 -10.13
C TYR A 146 -4.73 -31.18 -9.27
N VAL A 147 -4.42 -30.46 -8.20
CA VAL A 147 -3.35 -30.78 -7.25
C VAL A 147 -3.90 -30.86 -5.83
N ARG A 148 -3.51 -31.92 -5.11
CA ARG A 148 -3.81 -32.11 -3.68
C ARG A 148 -2.56 -32.49 -2.92
N SER A 149 -2.39 -32.02 -1.70
CA SER A 149 -1.23 -32.39 -0.88
C SER A 149 -1.19 -33.90 -0.54
N ASP A 150 -2.33 -34.58 -0.64
CA ASP A 150 -2.50 -36.04 -0.49
C ASP A 150 -2.81 -36.78 -1.81
N GLY A 151 -2.51 -36.16 -2.96
CA GLY A 151 -2.70 -36.73 -4.30
C GLY A 151 -1.71 -37.85 -4.67
N ASP A 152 -1.72 -38.25 -5.94
CA ASP A 152 -0.82 -39.28 -6.48
C ASP A 152 -0.24 -38.87 -7.84
N ASP A 153 1.09 -38.69 -7.93
CA ASP A 153 1.80 -38.34 -9.18
C ASP A 153 1.80 -39.49 -10.22
N ALA A 154 1.22 -40.66 -9.91
CA ALA A 154 0.95 -41.69 -10.90
C ALA A 154 -0.43 -41.51 -11.59
N ALA A 155 -1.29 -40.64 -11.08
CA ALA A 155 -2.56 -40.28 -11.69
C ALA A 155 -2.38 -39.24 -12.81
N ASP A 156 -3.43 -38.96 -13.58
CA ASP A 156 -3.36 -38.02 -14.70
C ASP A 156 -3.61 -36.55 -14.30
N GLY A 157 -4.15 -36.30 -13.11
CA GLY A 157 -4.45 -34.95 -12.62
C GLY A 157 -5.67 -34.29 -13.26
N LEU A 158 -6.44 -34.98 -14.10
CA LEU A 158 -7.48 -34.37 -14.93
C LEU A 158 -8.83 -34.21 -14.20
N THR A 159 -8.98 -34.78 -13.01
CA THR A 159 -10.15 -34.58 -12.14
C THR A 159 -9.73 -34.39 -10.67
N PRO A 160 -10.58 -33.80 -9.82
CA PRO A 160 -10.32 -33.70 -8.38
C PRO A 160 -10.00 -35.05 -7.68
N GLU A 161 -10.56 -36.15 -8.17
CA GLU A 161 -10.35 -37.51 -7.65
C GLU A 161 -9.05 -38.14 -8.11
N THR A 162 -8.50 -37.65 -9.24
CA THR A 162 -7.25 -38.11 -9.86
C THR A 162 -6.13 -37.07 -9.73
N ALA A 163 -6.29 -36.13 -8.80
CA ALA A 163 -5.35 -35.05 -8.56
C ALA A 163 -3.92 -35.56 -8.30
N VAL A 164 -2.95 -34.87 -8.88
CA VAL A 164 -1.53 -35.13 -8.64
C VAL A 164 -1.09 -34.58 -7.28
N ALA A 165 0.03 -35.07 -6.77
CA ALA A 165 0.53 -34.69 -5.45
C ALA A 165 1.41 -33.44 -5.49
N THR A 166 2.28 -33.33 -6.51
CA THR A 166 3.35 -32.33 -6.52
C THR A 166 3.18 -31.23 -7.54
N LEU A 167 3.57 -30.01 -7.17
CA LEU A 167 3.53 -28.84 -8.06
C LEU A 167 4.49 -28.97 -9.24
N THR A 168 5.65 -29.59 -9.03
CA THR A 168 6.59 -29.90 -10.12
C THR A 168 5.96 -30.84 -11.15
N HIS A 169 5.24 -31.87 -10.70
CA HIS A 169 4.58 -32.78 -11.64
C HIS A 169 3.42 -32.10 -12.37
N ALA A 170 2.61 -31.31 -11.66
CA ALA A 170 1.56 -30.51 -12.29
C ALA A 170 2.12 -29.56 -13.36
N ALA A 171 3.26 -28.92 -13.07
CA ALA A 171 3.95 -28.06 -14.02
C ALA A 171 4.43 -28.80 -15.27
N ASP A 172 4.77 -30.09 -15.18
CA ASP A 172 5.15 -30.90 -16.35
C ASP A 172 3.95 -31.20 -17.25
N LEU A 173 2.74 -31.32 -16.69
CA LEU A 173 1.51 -31.71 -17.39
C LEU A 173 0.85 -30.58 -18.20
N VAL A 174 0.95 -29.33 -17.75
CA VAL A 174 0.47 -28.16 -18.52
C VAL A 174 1.37 -27.89 -19.73
N ARG A 175 0.89 -27.12 -20.72
CA ARG A 175 1.60 -26.90 -21.99
C ARG A 175 2.17 -25.47 -22.06
N GLU A 176 3.35 -25.34 -22.65
CA GLU A 176 3.93 -24.01 -22.94
C GLU A 176 3.12 -23.33 -24.04
N GLY A 177 2.71 -22.09 -23.82
CA GLY A 177 2.02 -21.28 -24.81
C GLY A 177 0.53 -21.58 -24.96
N GLU A 178 -0.08 -22.28 -23.99
CA GLU A 178 -1.50 -22.64 -23.99
C GLU A 178 -2.21 -22.08 -22.74
N HIS A 179 -3.54 -21.96 -22.82
CA HIS A 179 -4.40 -21.49 -21.73
C HIS A 179 -4.68 -22.62 -20.73
N ASP A 180 -3.65 -23.14 -20.08
CA ASP A 180 -3.81 -24.26 -19.15
C ASP A 180 -3.97 -23.77 -17.70
N PHE A 181 -4.43 -24.67 -16.83
CA PHE A 181 -4.73 -24.38 -15.43
C PHE A 181 -4.02 -25.36 -14.50
N ILE A 182 -3.45 -24.85 -13.42
CA ILE A 182 -3.02 -25.63 -12.26
C ILE A 182 -3.88 -25.19 -11.07
N LEU A 183 -4.78 -26.06 -10.64
CA LEU A 183 -5.72 -25.77 -9.55
C LEU A 183 -5.35 -26.57 -8.30
N LEU A 184 -5.00 -25.87 -7.24
CA LEU A 184 -4.60 -26.43 -5.95
C LEU A 184 -5.83 -26.52 -5.04
N ARG A 185 -6.00 -27.65 -4.35
CA ARG A 185 -7.12 -27.79 -3.41
C ARG A 185 -6.98 -26.78 -2.26
N ARG A 186 -7.99 -25.93 -2.08
CA ARG A 186 -8.11 -24.98 -0.97
C ARG A 186 -8.06 -25.71 0.37
N GLY A 187 -7.36 -25.13 1.34
CA GLY A 187 -7.10 -25.70 2.67
C GLY A 187 -5.94 -26.69 2.75
N ASP A 188 -5.36 -27.13 1.63
CA ASP A 188 -4.15 -27.95 1.63
C ASP A 188 -2.89 -27.08 1.81
N VAL A 189 -1.80 -27.74 2.25
CA VAL A 189 -0.48 -27.14 2.44
C VAL A 189 0.55 -27.87 1.60
N TRP A 190 1.32 -27.13 0.81
CA TRP A 190 2.48 -27.61 0.07
C TRP A 190 3.74 -27.00 0.67
N ARG A 191 4.61 -27.83 1.24
CA ARG A 191 5.90 -27.42 1.79
C ARG A 191 7.05 -27.81 0.89
N ASP A 192 7.99 -26.89 0.68
CA ASP A 192 9.19 -27.06 -0.14
C ASP A 192 8.89 -27.49 -1.58
N GLN A 193 7.81 -26.94 -2.14
CA GLN A 193 7.42 -27.13 -3.53
C GLN A 193 7.32 -25.78 -4.24
N GLY A 194 7.63 -25.76 -5.53
CA GLY A 194 7.56 -24.57 -6.36
C GLY A 194 7.46 -24.92 -7.83
N LEU A 195 7.11 -23.91 -8.62
CA LEU A 195 7.07 -24.00 -10.08
C LEU A 195 8.43 -23.68 -10.71
N TYR A 196 9.28 -22.94 -10.00
CA TYR A 196 10.64 -22.58 -10.39
C TYR A 196 10.72 -22.04 -11.82
N ARG A 197 11.34 -22.80 -12.74
CA ARG A 197 11.39 -22.50 -14.17
C ARG A 197 10.11 -22.96 -14.83
N PHE A 198 9.10 -22.12 -14.69
CA PHE A 198 7.75 -22.46 -15.13
C PHE A 198 7.51 -22.17 -16.62
N LYS A 199 6.28 -22.34 -17.11
CA LYS A 199 5.86 -22.14 -18.51
C LYS A 199 5.15 -20.79 -18.70
N SER A 200 4.97 -20.37 -19.96
CA SER A 200 4.18 -19.18 -20.33
C SER A 200 2.78 -19.59 -20.79
N GLY A 201 1.79 -18.71 -20.62
CA GLY A 201 0.48 -18.84 -21.27
C GLY A 201 0.52 -18.47 -22.74
N LYS A 202 -0.66 -18.43 -23.37
CA LYS A 202 -0.80 -18.22 -24.82
C LYS A 202 -0.73 -16.75 -25.22
N ASP A 203 -1.53 -15.91 -24.55
CA ASP A 203 -1.63 -14.46 -24.76
C ASP A 203 -2.32 -13.79 -23.56
N ALA A 204 -2.44 -12.46 -23.58
CA ALA A 204 -2.97 -11.64 -22.48
C ALA A 204 -4.38 -12.05 -21.99
N THR A 205 -5.22 -12.58 -22.89
CA THR A 205 -6.58 -13.03 -22.58
C THR A 205 -6.67 -14.53 -22.29
N HIS A 206 -5.57 -15.25 -22.50
CA HIS A 206 -5.48 -16.70 -22.36
C HIS A 206 -4.20 -17.11 -21.61
N PRO A 207 -4.02 -16.68 -20.35
CA PRO A 207 -2.81 -16.93 -19.58
C PRO A 207 -2.74 -18.38 -19.07
N LEU A 208 -1.57 -18.81 -18.62
CA LEU A 208 -1.44 -19.99 -17.78
C LEU A 208 -1.85 -19.62 -16.35
N VAL A 209 -2.93 -20.22 -15.86
CA VAL A 209 -3.55 -19.85 -14.58
C VAL A 209 -3.12 -20.82 -13.48
N ILE A 210 -2.74 -20.27 -12.33
CA ILE A 210 -2.46 -21.02 -11.11
C ILE A 210 -3.36 -20.47 -10.00
N GLY A 211 -4.23 -21.32 -9.48
CA GLY A 211 -5.23 -20.89 -8.50
C GLY A 211 -5.74 -22.01 -7.62
N GLY A 212 -6.88 -21.78 -6.96
CA GLY A 212 -7.47 -22.70 -5.99
C GLY A 212 -8.78 -23.33 -6.45
N TYR A 213 -9.11 -24.53 -5.95
CA TYR A 213 -10.42 -25.18 -6.09
C TYR A 213 -10.86 -25.88 -4.80
N GLY A 214 -12.12 -26.27 -4.70
CA GLY A 214 -12.71 -27.05 -3.61
C GLY A 214 -13.41 -26.24 -2.53
N ASP A 215 -14.14 -26.93 -1.65
CA ASP A 215 -15.15 -26.32 -0.76
C ASP A 215 -14.58 -25.46 0.38
N SER A 216 -13.26 -25.47 0.60
CA SER A 216 -12.63 -24.69 1.66
C SER A 216 -12.54 -23.21 1.29
N MET A 217 -12.78 -22.33 2.27
CA MET A 217 -12.54 -20.88 2.15
C MET A 217 -11.07 -20.50 2.41
N ALA A 218 -10.28 -21.39 3.02
CA ALA A 218 -8.86 -21.15 3.23
C ALA A 218 -8.09 -21.31 1.91
N LEU A 219 -7.28 -20.31 1.55
CA LEU A 219 -6.46 -20.34 0.34
C LEU A 219 -5.50 -21.55 0.34
N PRO A 220 -5.09 -22.07 -0.82
CA PRO A 220 -4.02 -23.06 -0.90
C PRO A 220 -2.73 -22.47 -0.33
N ARG A 221 -2.14 -23.12 0.68
CA ARG A 221 -0.97 -22.60 1.39
C ARG A 221 0.32 -23.22 0.83
N ILE A 222 1.27 -22.37 0.46
CA ILE A 222 2.55 -22.73 -0.13
C ILE A 222 3.66 -22.22 0.79
N GLU A 223 4.36 -23.14 1.43
CA GLU A 223 5.47 -22.85 2.34
C GLU A 223 6.80 -23.11 1.62
N VAL A 224 7.61 -22.07 1.48
CA VAL A 224 8.89 -22.14 0.76
C VAL A 224 10.05 -21.73 1.66
N ALA A 225 11.18 -22.44 1.52
CA ALA A 225 12.47 -22.00 2.08
C ALA A 225 13.23 -21.04 1.17
N ASP A 226 12.89 -21.09 -0.11
CA ASP A 226 13.59 -20.45 -1.23
C ASP A 226 12.50 -19.86 -2.16
N HIS A 227 12.68 -19.93 -3.47
CA HIS A 227 11.71 -19.43 -4.44
C HIS A 227 10.53 -20.37 -4.70
N PHE A 228 9.33 -19.81 -4.84
CA PHE A 228 8.21 -20.49 -5.53
C PHE A 228 8.39 -20.40 -7.05
N ILE A 229 8.75 -19.21 -7.54
CA ILE A 229 9.09 -18.94 -8.94
C ILE A 229 10.48 -18.31 -8.99
N ASP A 230 11.37 -18.92 -9.78
CA ASP A 230 12.62 -18.32 -10.26
C ASP A 230 12.94 -18.92 -11.63
N HIS A 231 12.80 -18.10 -12.66
CA HIS A 231 12.96 -18.52 -14.04
C HIS A 231 14.38 -18.30 -14.58
N ASP A 232 15.37 -18.02 -13.72
CA ASP A 232 16.81 -17.97 -14.06
C ASP A 232 17.10 -17.06 -15.27
N GLY A 233 16.49 -15.86 -15.29
CA GLY A 233 16.72 -14.87 -16.34
C GLY A 233 16.00 -15.14 -17.67
N LYS A 234 15.15 -16.16 -17.76
CA LYS A 234 14.36 -16.43 -18.98
C LYS A 234 13.14 -15.53 -19.09
N ALA A 235 12.60 -15.36 -20.30
CA ALA A 235 11.37 -14.60 -20.43
C ALA A 235 10.16 -15.41 -19.96
N ARG A 236 9.22 -14.80 -19.24
CA ARG A 236 7.95 -15.45 -18.84
C ARG A 236 6.79 -14.49 -19.08
N SER A 237 5.78 -14.95 -19.80
CA SER A 237 4.64 -14.11 -20.16
C SER A 237 3.32 -14.83 -19.92
N TYR A 238 2.25 -14.05 -19.79
CA TYR A 238 0.88 -14.57 -19.75
C TYR A 238 0.69 -15.56 -18.60
N VAL A 239 1.00 -15.16 -17.36
CA VAL A 239 0.87 -16.01 -16.16
C VAL A 239 0.00 -15.29 -15.14
N ALA A 240 -1.01 -15.99 -14.62
CA ALA A 240 -1.89 -15.50 -13.57
C ALA A 240 -1.77 -16.34 -12.30
N LEU A 241 -1.36 -15.73 -11.19
CA LEU A 241 -1.42 -16.31 -9.85
C LEU A 241 -2.62 -15.71 -9.11
N ILE A 242 -3.59 -16.55 -8.75
CA ILE A 242 -4.88 -16.09 -8.21
C ILE A 242 -5.22 -16.83 -6.91
N GLY A 243 -5.41 -16.08 -5.82
CA GLY A 243 -5.96 -16.62 -4.59
C GLY A 243 -5.07 -17.66 -3.89
N LEU A 244 -3.77 -17.39 -3.78
CA LEU A 244 -2.79 -18.28 -3.16
C LEU A 244 -2.19 -17.66 -1.88
N HIS A 245 -1.86 -18.48 -0.89
CA HIS A 245 -1.19 -18.04 0.34
C HIS A 245 0.25 -18.53 0.36
N PHE A 246 1.20 -17.60 0.25
CA PHE A 246 2.63 -17.87 0.28
C PHE A 246 3.24 -17.50 1.62
N VAL A 247 4.03 -18.41 2.18
CA VAL A 247 4.79 -18.17 3.41
C VAL A 247 6.25 -18.56 3.21
N SER A 248 7.15 -17.61 3.44
CA SER A 248 8.58 -17.89 3.58
C SER A 248 8.86 -18.33 5.01
N TYR A 249 8.79 -19.64 5.26
CA TYR A 249 8.94 -20.18 6.61
C TYR A 249 10.31 -19.89 7.28
N PRO A 250 11.43 -19.63 6.56
CA PRO A 250 12.66 -19.18 7.20
C PRO A 250 12.52 -17.82 7.92
N GLY A 251 11.51 -17.02 7.55
CA GLY A 251 11.16 -15.77 8.25
C GLY A 251 10.05 -15.91 9.29
N ASP A 252 9.49 -17.10 9.51
CA ASP A 252 8.45 -17.31 10.53
C ASP A 252 9.07 -17.77 11.87
N PRO A 253 9.08 -16.94 12.93
CA PRO A 253 9.72 -17.29 14.21
C PRO A 253 9.08 -18.47 14.93
N ASP A 254 7.84 -18.85 14.58
CA ASP A 254 7.14 -19.99 15.15
C ASP A 254 7.39 -21.29 14.36
N ASP A 255 8.00 -21.22 13.17
CA ASP A 255 8.33 -22.39 12.35
C ASP A 255 9.67 -23.03 12.78
N PRO A 256 9.78 -24.37 12.87
CA PRO A 256 11.04 -25.05 13.18
C PRO A 256 12.20 -24.78 12.21
N GLY A 257 11.88 -24.34 10.98
CA GLY A 257 12.82 -23.97 9.93
C GLY A 257 13.28 -22.51 9.95
N PHE A 258 12.87 -21.74 10.97
CA PHE A 258 13.27 -20.34 11.14
C PHE A 258 14.78 -20.11 11.08
N THR A 259 15.19 -19.15 10.25
CA THR A 259 16.58 -18.67 10.17
C THR A 259 16.70 -17.15 10.33
N GLY A 260 15.60 -16.42 10.12
CA GLY A 260 15.58 -14.97 9.94
C GLY A 260 16.11 -14.51 8.58
N GLU A 261 16.38 -15.44 7.66
CA GLU A 261 16.93 -15.18 6.32
C GLU A 261 15.95 -15.71 5.25
N PRO A 262 14.75 -15.12 5.13
CA PRO A 262 13.82 -15.51 4.08
C PRO A 262 14.37 -15.09 2.71
N GLU A 263 14.18 -15.95 1.72
CA GLU A 263 14.46 -15.64 0.32
C GLU A 263 13.23 -15.00 -0.36
N VAL A 264 13.44 -14.47 -1.56
CA VAL A 264 12.38 -13.93 -2.42
C VAL A 264 11.39 -15.04 -2.80
N MET A 265 10.08 -14.85 -2.61
CA MET A 265 9.11 -15.90 -2.93
C MET A 265 8.77 -15.93 -4.43
N LEU A 266 8.44 -14.76 -4.98
CA LEU A 266 8.16 -14.58 -6.41
C LEU A 266 9.29 -13.79 -7.05
N ARG A 267 10.21 -14.51 -7.72
CA ARG A 267 11.39 -13.92 -8.33
C ARG A 267 11.24 -13.88 -9.86
N TYR A 268 10.57 -12.84 -10.34
CA TYR A 268 10.47 -12.54 -11.77
C TYR A 268 11.64 -11.67 -12.23
N VAL A 269 12.83 -12.26 -12.40
CA VAL A 269 14.04 -11.55 -12.83
C VAL A 269 14.41 -11.97 -14.25
N GLY A 270 14.16 -11.12 -15.23
CA GLY A 270 14.38 -11.40 -16.66
C GLY A 270 13.60 -10.42 -17.55
N GLY A 271 12.53 -10.89 -18.18
CA GLY A 271 11.67 -10.10 -19.06
C GLY A 271 10.39 -10.85 -19.38
N GLY A 272 9.40 -10.19 -19.97
CA GLY A 272 8.11 -10.83 -20.20
C GLY A 272 6.99 -9.82 -20.38
N ASP A 273 5.77 -10.32 -20.42
CA ASP A 273 4.57 -9.52 -20.70
C ASP A 273 3.38 -10.15 -19.98
N ASP A 274 2.43 -9.36 -19.53
CA ASP A 274 1.15 -9.80 -18.95
C ASP A 274 1.32 -10.81 -17.79
N LEU A 275 1.80 -10.29 -16.65
CA LEU A 275 1.82 -11.03 -15.40
C LEU A 275 0.72 -10.52 -14.47
N LEU A 276 -0.09 -11.42 -13.93
CA LEU A 276 -1.11 -11.10 -12.93
C LEU A 276 -0.82 -11.82 -11.62
N VAL A 277 -0.79 -11.07 -10.52
CA VAL A 277 -0.79 -11.58 -9.15
C VAL A 277 -1.98 -10.95 -8.43
N GLU A 278 -3.04 -11.73 -8.23
CA GLU A 278 -4.32 -11.22 -7.71
C GLU A 278 -4.84 -12.01 -6.51
N GLY A 279 -5.31 -11.30 -5.47
CA GLY A 279 -6.01 -11.93 -4.35
C GLY A 279 -5.14 -12.87 -3.50
N CYS A 280 -3.81 -12.77 -3.61
CA CYS A 280 -2.85 -13.61 -2.90
C CYS A 280 -2.44 -12.99 -1.54
N HIS A 281 -1.97 -13.83 -0.62
CA HIS A 281 -1.42 -13.41 0.68
C HIS A 281 0.05 -13.84 0.76
N PHE A 282 0.94 -12.91 1.09
CA PHE A 282 2.37 -13.09 1.20
C PHE A 282 2.83 -12.74 2.61
N GLU A 283 3.46 -13.70 3.29
CA GLU A 283 4.06 -13.50 4.61
C GLU A 283 5.56 -13.77 4.57
N TYR A 284 6.32 -12.89 5.24
CA TYR A 284 7.74 -13.04 5.55
C TYR A 284 8.75 -12.99 4.38
N GLY A 285 8.30 -12.98 3.13
CA GLY A 285 9.19 -12.90 1.96
C GLY A 285 8.80 -11.81 0.96
N GLU A 286 9.72 -11.50 0.05
CA GLU A 286 9.59 -10.41 -0.91
C GLU A 286 8.92 -10.84 -2.23
N LEU A 287 8.32 -9.85 -2.91
CA LEU A 287 7.95 -9.91 -4.32
C LEU A 287 8.96 -9.14 -5.16
N VAL A 288 9.51 -9.75 -6.22
CA VAL A 288 10.52 -9.12 -7.09
C VAL A 288 10.12 -9.25 -8.55
N VAL A 289 10.01 -8.11 -9.24
CA VAL A 289 9.85 -8.04 -10.70
C VAL A 289 10.92 -7.11 -11.28
N GLN A 290 11.86 -7.65 -12.03
CA GLN A 290 13.04 -6.89 -12.47
C GLN A 290 13.53 -7.32 -13.84
N ALA A 291 13.89 -6.34 -14.66
CA ALA A 291 14.61 -6.60 -15.90
C ALA A 291 16.08 -7.01 -15.61
N ILE A 292 16.60 -7.96 -16.38
CA ILE A 292 18.07 -8.14 -16.46
C ILE A 292 18.63 -7.01 -17.32
N ILE A 293 19.75 -6.41 -16.88
CA ILE A 293 20.48 -5.38 -17.63
C ILE A 293 20.74 -5.88 -19.07
N ASP A 294 20.42 -5.07 -20.08
CA ASP A 294 20.45 -5.38 -21.52
C ASP A 294 19.41 -6.40 -22.02
N GLY A 295 18.49 -6.85 -21.15
CA GLY A 295 17.34 -7.70 -21.49
C GLY A 295 16.10 -6.91 -21.88
N THR A 296 15.11 -7.58 -22.48
CA THR A 296 13.77 -7.00 -22.65
C THR A 296 13.14 -6.85 -21.26
N PRO A 297 12.67 -5.65 -20.89
CA PRO A 297 11.99 -5.42 -19.61
C PRO A 297 10.71 -6.24 -19.50
N TYR A 298 10.19 -6.34 -18.28
CA TYR A 298 8.81 -6.78 -18.10
C TYR A 298 7.86 -5.66 -18.51
N ASP A 299 6.79 -6.03 -19.19
CA ASP A 299 5.69 -5.15 -19.59
C ASP A 299 4.37 -5.71 -19.03
N ASN A 300 3.37 -4.84 -18.81
CA ASN A 300 2.03 -5.18 -18.33
C ASN A 300 2.03 -6.12 -17.11
N VAL A 301 2.47 -5.60 -15.96
CA VAL A 301 2.52 -6.38 -14.72
C VAL A 301 1.48 -5.83 -13.74
N GLU A 302 0.59 -6.70 -13.27
CA GLU A 302 -0.48 -6.36 -12.34
C GLU A 302 -0.29 -7.09 -11.00
N VAL A 303 -0.09 -6.32 -9.93
CA VAL A 303 -0.08 -6.80 -8.54
C VAL A 303 -1.30 -6.20 -7.85
N ARG A 304 -2.36 -6.98 -7.69
CA ARG A 304 -3.68 -6.45 -7.31
C ARG A 304 -4.34 -7.19 -6.15
N ARG A 305 -4.95 -6.44 -5.23
CA ARG A 305 -5.80 -7.00 -4.16
C ARG A 305 -5.09 -8.08 -3.32
N ASN A 306 -3.78 -7.94 -3.16
CA ASN A 306 -2.97 -8.84 -2.36
C ASN A 306 -2.80 -8.32 -0.93
N VAL A 307 -2.49 -9.21 -0.01
CA VAL A 307 -1.96 -8.88 1.31
C VAL A 307 -0.46 -9.20 1.31
N VAL A 308 0.39 -8.20 1.54
CA VAL A 308 1.85 -8.36 1.59
C VAL A 308 2.36 -7.83 2.92
N GLU A 309 2.81 -8.72 3.79
CA GLU A 309 3.21 -8.33 5.13
C GLU A 309 4.48 -9.00 5.65
N ARG A 310 5.17 -8.23 6.49
CA ARG A 310 6.36 -8.67 7.22
C ARG A 310 7.46 -9.21 6.31
N ALA A 311 7.63 -8.72 5.08
CA ALA A 311 8.84 -9.02 4.32
C ALA A 311 10.06 -8.42 5.04
N TYR A 312 10.99 -9.22 5.54
CA TYR A 312 12.15 -8.73 6.31
C TYR A 312 13.38 -9.62 6.10
N HIS A 313 14.53 -9.18 6.61
CA HIS A 313 15.72 -10.01 6.70
C HIS A 313 16.45 -9.67 8.01
N ARG A 314 17.07 -10.66 8.65
CA ARG A 314 17.96 -10.44 9.81
C ARG A 314 19.19 -9.63 9.39
N ASP A 315 19.99 -9.20 10.37
CA ASP A 315 21.25 -8.48 10.11
C ASP A 315 21.11 -7.20 9.25
N THR A 316 19.91 -6.62 9.18
CA THR A 316 19.69 -5.28 8.62
C THR A 316 20.17 -4.20 9.60
N CYS A 317 20.24 -4.49 10.91
CA CYS A 317 20.81 -3.56 11.88
C CYS A 317 22.32 -3.38 11.69
N VAL A 318 22.82 -2.14 11.87
CA VAL A 318 24.24 -1.87 12.11
C VAL A 318 24.36 -1.13 13.44
N PRO A 319 25.18 -1.61 14.40
CA PRO A 319 25.32 -0.93 15.69
C PRO A 319 25.74 0.53 15.56
N ASN A 320 24.92 1.44 16.11
CA ASN A 320 25.10 2.90 16.08
C ASN A 320 25.03 3.55 14.69
N ASP A 321 24.50 2.86 13.69
CA ASP A 321 24.21 3.45 12.38
C ASP A 321 22.71 3.32 12.07
N PRO A 322 21.93 4.41 12.15
CA PRO A 322 20.50 4.37 11.86
C PRO A 322 20.20 4.09 10.39
N ASN A 323 21.20 4.15 9.51
CA ASN A 323 21.04 3.76 8.11
C ASN A 323 20.99 2.25 7.93
N GLY A 324 21.51 1.48 8.89
CA GLY A 324 21.53 0.02 8.83
C GLY A 324 22.44 -0.55 7.72
N ASN A 325 22.27 -1.84 7.46
CA ASN A 325 23.11 -2.63 6.58
C ASN A 325 22.58 -2.59 5.15
N SER A 326 23.23 -1.80 4.30
CA SER A 326 22.86 -1.66 2.88
C SER A 326 22.98 -2.95 2.04
N ALA A 327 23.54 -4.04 2.58
CA ALA A 327 23.61 -5.33 1.88
C ALA A 327 22.27 -6.07 1.85
N TYR A 328 21.38 -5.80 2.80
CA TYR A 328 20.04 -6.40 2.88
C TYR A 328 19.00 -5.29 2.81
N ARG A 329 18.14 -5.34 1.80
CA ARG A 329 17.18 -4.26 1.50
C ARG A 329 15.76 -4.80 1.32
N PRO A 330 15.24 -5.56 2.29
CA PRO A 330 13.93 -6.19 2.14
C PRO A 330 12.86 -5.15 1.86
N SER A 331 12.02 -5.43 0.86
CA SER A 331 10.83 -4.65 0.52
C SER A 331 9.64 -5.58 0.29
N GLY A 332 8.42 -5.11 0.56
CA GLY A 332 7.22 -5.89 0.25
C GLY A 332 7.15 -6.19 -1.26
N LEU A 333 7.33 -5.15 -2.08
CA LEU A 333 7.52 -5.24 -3.52
C LEU A 333 8.77 -4.48 -3.95
N TYR A 334 9.64 -5.15 -4.69
CA TYR A 334 10.74 -4.54 -5.42
C TYR A 334 10.48 -4.63 -6.93
N SER A 335 10.55 -3.50 -7.62
CA SER A 335 10.57 -3.46 -9.09
C SER A 335 11.71 -2.64 -9.66
N SER A 336 12.21 -3.05 -10.83
CA SER A 336 13.22 -2.28 -11.56
C SER A 336 13.13 -2.49 -13.06
N HIS A 337 13.05 -1.39 -13.80
CA HIS A 337 12.86 -1.32 -15.25
C HIS A 337 11.64 -2.14 -15.71
N VAL A 338 10.48 -1.89 -15.10
CA VAL A 338 9.20 -2.50 -15.50
C VAL A 338 8.34 -1.45 -16.19
N HIS A 339 7.72 -1.80 -17.31
CA HIS A 339 6.76 -0.94 -18.02
C HIS A 339 5.33 -1.37 -17.67
N HIS A 340 4.40 -0.41 -17.61
CA HIS A 340 2.99 -0.68 -17.33
C HIS A 340 2.76 -1.53 -16.07
N LEU A 341 3.44 -1.17 -14.97
CA LEU A 341 3.25 -1.80 -13.66
C LEU A 341 2.03 -1.19 -12.97
N VAL A 342 1.01 -2.01 -12.70
CA VAL A 342 -0.16 -1.67 -11.89
C VAL A 342 -0.03 -2.32 -10.52
N VAL A 343 -0.01 -1.49 -9.47
CA VAL A 343 -0.11 -1.92 -8.07
C VAL A 343 -1.40 -1.36 -7.50
N GLU A 344 -2.41 -2.21 -7.35
CA GLU A 344 -3.76 -1.74 -7.03
C GLU A 344 -4.46 -2.49 -5.90
N GLY A 345 -5.08 -1.76 -4.98
CA GLY A 345 -5.98 -2.35 -4.00
C GLY A 345 -5.31 -3.31 -3.01
N ASN A 346 -3.98 -3.26 -2.91
CA ASN A 346 -3.21 -4.15 -2.03
C ASN A 346 -3.11 -3.59 -0.62
N LEU A 347 -2.92 -4.47 0.35
CA LEU A 347 -2.41 -4.14 1.67
C LEU A 347 -0.90 -4.38 1.72
N PHE A 348 -0.13 -3.34 2.00
CA PHE A 348 1.29 -3.45 2.35
C PHE A 348 1.51 -3.01 3.78
N ASP A 349 1.92 -3.92 4.64
CA ASP A 349 2.04 -3.63 6.06
C ASP A 349 3.25 -4.27 6.73
N HIS A 350 3.97 -3.45 7.52
CA HIS A 350 5.12 -3.88 8.31
C HIS A 350 6.24 -4.50 7.46
N ASN A 351 6.46 -4.00 6.24
CA ASN A 351 7.53 -4.52 5.38
C ASN A 351 8.84 -3.76 5.59
N GLY A 352 9.94 -4.50 5.45
CA GLY A 352 11.31 -4.05 5.58
C GLY A 352 11.95 -4.28 6.94
N TRP A 353 11.21 -4.79 7.94
CA TRP A 353 11.69 -4.97 9.31
C TRP A 353 10.80 -5.91 10.11
N ASN A 354 11.37 -6.58 11.13
CA ASN A 354 10.61 -7.40 12.08
C ASN A 354 11.44 -7.72 13.35
N PRO A 355 11.67 -6.74 14.24
CA PRO A 355 12.50 -6.90 15.42
C PRO A 355 11.89 -7.85 16.47
N ASP A 356 10.58 -8.09 16.39
CA ASP A 356 9.88 -9.06 17.25
C ASP A 356 10.22 -10.51 16.85
N ALA A 357 10.40 -10.78 15.56
CA ALA A 357 10.86 -12.08 15.06
C ALA A 357 12.38 -12.28 15.23
N ASP A 358 13.19 -11.30 14.86
CA ASP A 358 14.64 -11.30 15.10
C ASP A 358 15.13 -9.89 15.48
N PRO A 359 15.76 -9.68 16.66
CA PRO A 359 16.24 -8.36 17.08
C PRO A 359 17.25 -7.68 16.14
N THR A 360 17.82 -8.40 15.18
CA THR A 360 18.74 -7.88 14.16
C THR A 360 18.04 -7.47 12.85
N ALA A 361 16.73 -7.70 12.73
CA ALA A 361 15.88 -7.26 11.62
C ALA A 361 15.32 -5.85 11.87
N CYS A 362 16.21 -4.88 12.08
CA CYS A 362 15.84 -3.47 12.25
C CYS A 362 15.20 -2.89 10.99
N ALA A 363 14.34 -1.88 11.19
CA ALA A 363 14.03 -0.93 10.15
C ALA A 363 15.26 -0.07 9.83
N THR A 364 15.44 0.19 8.55
CA THR A 364 16.56 0.95 7.99
C THR A 364 16.09 1.86 6.86
N ILE A 365 16.95 2.80 6.45
CA ILE A 365 16.63 3.70 5.35
C ILE A 365 16.50 3.01 3.98
N TYR A 366 17.01 1.78 3.86
CA TYR A 366 17.05 1.03 2.60
C TYR A 366 15.84 0.11 2.38
N ASN A 367 14.98 -0.05 3.39
CA ASN A 367 13.92 -1.05 3.41
C ASN A 367 12.55 -0.35 3.37
N HIS A 368 11.59 -0.90 2.63
CA HIS A 368 10.38 -0.17 2.24
C HIS A 368 9.15 -1.07 2.14
N ASN A 369 7.95 -0.49 2.03
CA ASN A 369 6.81 -1.25 1.52
C ASN A 369 7.02 -1.51 0.02
N LEU A 370 7.28 -0.46 -0.75
CA LEU A 370 7.52 -0.50 -2.19
C LEU A 370 8.84 0.19 -2.53
N TYR A 371 9.71 -0.50 -3.26
CA TYR A 371 10.89 0.08 -3.90
C TYR A 371 10.79 -0.16 -5.40
N VAL A 372 10.44 0.88 -6.17
CA VAL A 372 9.97 0.70 -7.54
C VAL A 372 10.68 1.64 -8.53
N ASN A 373 10.85 1.16 -9.74
CA ASN A 373 11.43 1.86 -10.88
C ASN A 373 10.88 1.28 -12.19
N GLY A 374 10.50 2.16 -13.12
CA GLY A 374 9.77 1.79 -14.33
C GLY A 374 9.18 2.98 -15.07
N THR A 375 8.43 2.73 -16.14
CA THR A 375 7.61 3.76 -16.84
C THR A 375 6.15 3.34 -16.88
N ASP A 376 5.27 4.32 -17.07
CA ASP A 376 3.83 4.12 -17.22
C ASP A 376 3.24 3.32 -16.05
N MET A 377 3.63 3.66 -14.82
CA MET A 377 3.24 2.93 -13.62
C MET A 377 2.01 3.54 -12.96
N GLU A 378 1.09 2.69 -12.50
CA GLU A 378 -0.08 3.07 -11.73
C GLU A 378 -0.01 2.42 -10.34
N ILE A 379 0.02 3.23 -9.28
CA ILE A 379 -0.03 2.77 -7.90
C ILE A 379 -1.26 3.40 -7.27
N ARG A 380 -2.34 2.63 -7.13
CA ARG A 380 -3.62 3.19 -6.70
C ARG A 380 -4.43 2.34 -5.73
N ASP A 381 -5.27 2.99 -4.94
CA ASP A 381 -6.22 2.33 -4.03
C ASP A 381 -5.56 1.40 -3.00
N ASN A 382 -4.24 1.53 -2.75
CA ASN A 382 -3.53 0.65 -1.82
C ASN A 382 -3.61 1.18 -0.38
N LEU A 383 -3.64 0.26 0.58
CA LEU A 383 -3.48 0.52 2.01
C LEU A 383 -2.01 0.27 2.37
N LEU A 384 -1.25 1.33 2.67
CA LEU A 384 0.16 1.24 3.03
C LEU A 384 0.37 1.65 4.49
N ALA A 385 0.81 0.71 5.32
CA ALA A 385 1.00 0.91 6.75
C ALA A 385 2.41 0.51 7.21
N ARG A 386 2.93 1.22 8.22
CA ARG A 386 4.09 0.80 9.03
C ARG A 386 5.33 0.34 8.24
N ALA A 387 5.64 1.02 7.14
CA ALA A 387 6.85 0.78 6.37
C ALA A 387 8.10 0.99 7.25
N SER A 388 9.21 0.30 6.92
CA SER A 388 10.49 0.53 7.59
C SER A 388 10.96 1.99 7.50
N SER A 389 11.14 2.54 6.30
CA SER A 389 11.57 3.95 6.14
C SER A 389 10.61 4.75 5.27
N ILE A 390 10.27 4.21 4.10
CA ILE A 390 9.42 4.89 3.11
C ILE A 390 8.34 3.92 2.67
N HIS A 391 7.09 4.37 2.56
CA HIS A 391 6.04 3.55 1.98
C HIS A 391 6.33 3.28 0.51
N ILE A 392 6.50 4.34 -0.29
CA ILE A 392 6.85 4.20 -1.71
C ILE A 392 8.14 4.96 -2.00
N LYS A 393 9.20 4.20 -2.25
CA LYS A 393 10.45 4.71 -2.78
C LYS A 393 10.47 4.55 -4.29
N PHE A 394 10.37 5.66 -5.01
CA PHE A 394 10.69 5.68 -6.43
C PHE A 394 12.18 5.93 -6.63
N ARG A 395 12.81 5.09 -7.44
CA ARG A 395 14.19 5.28 -7.86
C ARG A 395 14.23 5.60 -9.35
N SER A 396 14.90 6.69 -9.68
CA SER A 396 15.33 7.03 -11.03
C SER A 396 16.75 7.58 -10.92
N ASP A 397 17.64 7.10 -11.77
CA ASP A 397 19.05 7.50 -11.76
C ASP A 397 19.46 8.30 -13.01
N THR A 398 18.61 8.38 -14.04
CA THR A 398 18.90 9.08 -15.29
C THR A 398 17.76 10.01 -15.72
N THR A 399 18.06 11.03 -16.51
CA THR A 399 17.05 11.98 -17.02
C THR A 399 15.96 11.26 -17.81
N GLY A 400 14.70 11.46 -17.40
CA GLY A 400 13.54 10.89 -18.06
C GLY A 400 13.38 9.38 -17.94
N ASP A 401 14.10 8.73 -17.01
CA ASP A 401 14.02 7.27 -16.81
C ASP A 401 12.61 6.83 -16.40
N MET A 402 11.90 7.69 -15.67
CA MET A 402 10.53 7.43 -15.23
C MET A 402 9.60 8.46 -15.85
N ASP A 403 8.88 8.05 -16.90
CA ASP A 403 7.82 8.82 -17.55
C ASP A 403 6.46 8.13 -17.28
N GLY A 404 5.42 8.93 -17.06
CA GLY A 404 4.06 8.43 -16.81
C GLY A 404 3.93 7.72 -15.46
N LEU A 405 3.89 8.49 -14.37
CA LEU A 405 3.63 7.92 -13.03
C LEU A 405 2.28 8.41 -12.51
N LEU A 406 1.40 7.49 -12.11
CA LEU A 406 0.18 7.79 -11.37
C LEU A 406 0.23 7.18 -9.97
N VAL A 407 0.11 8.02 -8.94
CA VAL A 407 -0.08 7.63 -7.54
C VAL A 407 -1.42 8.17 -7.07
N ASP A 408 -2.45 7.34 -7.08
CA ASP A 408 -3.84 7.79 -6.94
C ASP A 408 -4.58 7.11 -5.79
N ASN A 409 -5.31 7.89 -4.99
CA ASN A 409 -6.24 7.39 -3.98
C ASN A 409 -5.67 6.33 -3.01
N ASN A 410 -4.37 6.38 -2.70
CA ASN A 410 -3.78 5.48 -1.71
C ASN A 410 -3.99 6.01 -0.29
N PHE A 411 -4.09 5.10 0.68
CA PHE A 411 -4.13 5.42 2.10
C PHE A 411 -2.79 5.09 2.75
N PHE A 412 -2.10 6.10 3.27
CA PHE A 412 -0.85 5.97 4.00
C PHE A 412 -1.07 6.28 5.47
N VAL A 413 -0.67 5.36 6.34
CA VAL A 413 -0.79 5.55 7.79
C VAL A 413 0.44 5.06 8.53
N GLU A 414 0.89 5.87 9.49
CA GLU A 414 2.05 5.58 10.33
C GLU A 414 3.35 5.44 9.48
N GLY A 415 4.50 5.05 10.05
CA GLY A 415 5.79 5.07 9.33
C GLY A 415 6.45 6.45 9.30
N GLU A 416 7.60 6.58 8.63
CA GLU A 416 8.43 7.80 8.69
C GLU A 416 8.29 8.70 7.45
N ILE A 417 8.12 8.11 6.26
CA ILE A 417 8.08 8.83 4.99
C ILE A 417 6.98 8.22 4.10
N GLY A 418 6.05 9.03 3.61
CA GLY A 418 4.99 8.61 2.69
C GLY A 418 5.55 8.24 1.32
N VAL A 419 5.83 9.26 0.49
CA VAL A 419 6.35 9.09 -0.87
C VAL A 419 7.68 9.83 -1.03
N SER A 420 8.67 9.15 -1.60
CA SER A 420 9.92 9.76 -2.03
C SER A 420 10.10 9.59 -3.53
N LEU A 421 10.13 10.72 -4.23
CA LEU A 421 10.32 10.84 -5.67
C LEU A 421 11.67 11.54 -5.92
N GLY A 422 12.77 10.78 -5.81
CA GLY A 422 14.15 11.26 -6.01
C GLY A 422 15.14 10.86 -4.91
N GLY A 423 16.30 11.53 -4.84
CA GLY A 423 17.31 11.36 -3.78
C GLY A 423 18.39 10.29 -3.99
N ASN A 424 18.43 9.61 -5.15
CA ASN A 424 19.44 8.59 -5.47
C ASN A 424 20.63 9.12 -6.28
N SER A 425 20.37 10.01 -7.23
CA SER A 425 21.35 10.81 -7.98
C SER A 425 20.97 12.29 -7.97
N ASP A 426 21.79 13.14 -8.59
CA ASP A 426 21.57 14.57 -8.85
C ASP A 426 21.22 14.86 -10.31
N GLU A 427 20.89 13.82 -11.09
CA GLU A 427 20.50 13.98 -12.50
C GLU A 427 19.20 14.79 -12.62
N ALA A 428 19.17 15.64 -13.64
CA ALA A 428 18.05 16.55 -13.88
C ALA A 428 16.84 15.82 -14.49
N TYR A 429 15.62 16.27 -14.13
CA TYR A 429 14.37 15.82 -14.77
C TYR A 429 14.20 14.29 -14.81
N ARG A 430 14.47 13.63 -13.68
CA ARG A 430 14.48 12.15 -13.57
C ARG A 430 13.12 11.50 -13.67
N PHE A 431 12.10 12.27 -13.31
CA PHE A 431 10.70 11.88 -13.31
C PHE A 431 9.95 12.87 -14.19
N VAL A 432 9.15 12.35 -15.11
CA VAL A 432 8.47 13.12 -16.15
C VAL A 432 7.00 12.75 -16.16
N ASN A 433 6.12 13.75 -16.31
CA ASN A 433 4.66 13.54 -16.40
C ASN A 433 4.10 12.69 -15.25
N GLY A 434 4.45 13.07 -14.02
CA GLY A 434 3.97 12.39 -12.80
C GLY A 434 2.71 13.03 -12.23
N GLU A 435 1.87 12.23 -11.59
CA GLU A 435 0.64 12.65 -10.91
C GLU A 435 0.52 11.96 -9.56
N LEU A 436 0.46 12.74 -8.48
CA LEU A 436 0.15 12.30 -7.13
C LEU A 436 -1.19 12.92 -6.75
N ARG A 437 -2.27 12.14 -6.86
CA ARG A 437 -3.64 12.65 -6.71
C ARG A 437 -4.46 11.88 -5.70
N GLY A 438 -5.39 12.57 -5.03
CA GLY A 438 -6.43 11.91 -4.24
C GLY A 438 -5.92 11.09 -3.04
N ASN A 439 -4.63 11.13 -2.70
CA ASN A 439 -4.07 10.31 -1.62
C ASN A 439 -4.42 10.90 -0.26
N VAL A 440 -4.50 10.04 0.76
CA VAL A 440 -4.62 10.44 2.16
C VAL A 440 -3.39 9.93 2.91
N LEU A 441 -2.59 10.85 3.43
CA LEU A 441 -1.43 10.57 4.26
C LEU A 441 -1.75 11.06 5.66
N THR A 442 -1.93 10.16 6.63
CA THR A 442 -2.23 10.53 8.02
C THR A 442 -1.20 9.97 8.99
N ASP A 443 -0.80 10.79 9.96
CA ASP A 443 0.09 10.39 11.05
C ASP A 443 1.43 9.78 10.59
N ILE A 444 1.93 10.25 9.46
CA ILE A 444 3.32 10.04 9.09
C ILE A 444 4.21 10.64 10.19
N GLY A 445 5.19 9.87 10.64
CA GLY A 445 6.07 10.15 11.79
C GLY A 445 5.60 9.63 13.14
N ARG A 446 4.40 9.04 13.22
CA ARG A 446 3.84 8.50 14.46
C ARG A 446 4.72 7.37 15.01
N SER A 447 4.97 6.35 14.19
CA SER A 447 6.05 5.41 14.44
C SER A 447 7.35 5.91 13.82
N GLN A 448 8.46 5.63 14.49
CA GLN A 448 9.82 5.95 14.06
C GLN A 448 10.65 4.65 14.07
N PRO A 449 10.28 3.65 13.26
CA PRO A 449 10.86 2.31 13.35
C PRO A 449 12.37 2.29 13.07
N THR A 450 12.91 3.21 12.25
CA THR A 450 14.37 3.33 12.05
C THR A 450 15.08 4.00 13.23
N GLY A 451 14.32 4.55 14.18
CA GLY A 451 14.81 5.40 15.26
C GLY A 451 15.13 6.83 14.83
N ARG A 452 14.89 7.21 13.57
CA ARG A 452 15.02 8.59 13.11
C ARG A 452 13.81 9.41 13.55
N THR A 453 14.07 10.60 14.07
CA THR A 453 13.03 11.54 14.47
C THR A 453 12.64 12.45 13.30
N LEU A 454 11.87 11.89 12.37
CA LEU A 454 11.39 12.58 11.17
C LEU A 454 9.98 12.14 10.76
N ALA A 455 9.35 12.96 9.92
CA ALA A 455 7.99 12.73 9.45
C ALA A 455 7.74 13.45 8.12
N TRP A 456 7.93 12.76 7.00
CA TRP A 456 7.92 13.37 5.67
C TRP A 456 6.75 12.86 4.84
N GLY A 457 5.76 13.71 4.52
CA GLY A 457 4.64 13.30 3.68
C GLY A 457 5.10 12.96 2.26
N LEU A 458 5.39 14.01 1.48
CA LEU A 458 5.87 13.93 0.10
C LEU A 458 7.25 14.60 0.00
N ASP A 459 8.24 13.85 -0.48
CA ASP A 459 9.61 14.35 -0.72
C ASP A 459 9.94 14.30 -2.21
N ILE A 460 10.03 15.49 -2.84
CA ILE A 460 10.05 15.67 -4.28
C ILE A 460 11.37 16.34 -4.72
N THR A 461 12.07 15.73 -5.67
CA THR A 461 13.36 16.21 -6.18
C THR A 461 13.46 16.07 -7.70
N ASP A 462 13.87 17.13 -8.42
CA ASP A 462 14.24 17.11 -9.86
C ASP A 462 13.23 16.47 -10.84
N ASN A 463 11.97 16.93 -10.84
CA ASN A 463 10.92 16.46 -11.75
C ASN A 463 10.69 17.41 -12.94
N ASP A 464 9.98 16.92 -13.96
CA ASP A 464 9.46 17.70 -15.11
C ASP A 464 8.00 17.34 -15.39
N GLY A 465 7.07 18.27 -15.15
CA GLY A 465 5.64 18.00 -15.36
C GLY A 465 5.05 17.13 -14.26
N LEU A 466 5.03 17.64 -13.03
CA LEU A 466 4.48 16.94 -11.87
C LEU A 466 3.18 17.60 -11.40
N THR A 467 2.10 16.82 -11.28
CA THR A 467 0.89 17.28 -10.61
C THR A 467 0.77 16.66 -9.22
N ILE A 468 0.56 17.48 -8.20
CA ILE A 468 0.25 17.05 -6.83
C ILE A 468 -1.10 17.69 -6.49
N ALA A 469 -2.18 16.91 -6.56
CA ALA A 469 -3.52 17.48 -6.44
C ALA A 469 -4.47 16.70 -5.54
N ASP A 470 -5.38 17.42 -4.87
CA ASP A 470 -6.50 16.84 -4.11
C ASP A 470 -6.07 15.88 -2.96
N ASN A 471 -4.81 15.94 -2.52
CA ASN A 471 -4.30 15.10 -1.45
C ASN A 471 -4.67 15.67 -0.07
N LEU A 472 -4.95 14.78 0.88
CA LEU A 472 -5.06 15.12 2.30
C LEU A 472 -3.78 14.71 3.02
N ILE A 473 -3.07 15.67 3.60
CA ILE A 473 -1.84 15.42 4.36
C ILE A 473 -2.09 15.88 5.79
N LEU A 474 -2.27 14.89 6.67
CA LEU A 474 -2.96 15.04 7.95
C LEU A 474 -2.09 14.60 9.14
N ASN A 475 -2.31 15.25 10.28
CA ASN A 475 -2.02 14.69 11.60
C ASN A 475 -0.56 14.29 11.86
N ASN A 476 0.41 15.07 11.40
CA ASN A 476 1.80 14.94 11.81
C ASN A 476 1.98 15.55 13.21
N ARG A 477 1.53 14.82 14.24
CA ARG A 477 1.33 15.33 15.62
C ARG A 477 2.26 14.71 16.66
N GLN A 478 3.18 13.85 16.26
CA GLN A 478 3.99 13.09 17.20
C GLN A 478 5.00 13.98 17.93
N PRO A 479 4.92 14.17 19.27
CA PRO A 479 5.76 15.13 19.97
C PRO A 479 7.25 14.88 19.79
N GLY A 480 8.01 15.96 19.61
CA GLY A 480 9.46 15.91 19.45
C GLY A 480 9.92 15.67 18.02
N VAL A 481 9.03 15.41 17.07
CA VAL A 481 9.38 15.22 15.66
C VAL A 481 9.48 16.56 14.92
N GLY A 482 10.62 17.24 15.10
CA GLY A 482 10.87 18.56 14.49
C GLY A 482 11.23 18.51 13.00
N ASN A 483 11.83 17.42 12.53
CA ASN A 483 12.12 17.21 11.12
C ASN A 483 10.89 16.66 10.37
N ALA A 484 9.84 17.47 10.33
CA ALA A 484 8.54 17.11 9.80
C ALA A 484 8.10 18.08 8.70
N TYR A 485 7.49 17.57 7.64
CA TYR A 485 6.82 18.36 6.61
C TYR A 485 5.76 17.54 5.88
N GLY A 486 4.74 18.20 5.36
CA GLY A 486 3.76 17.58 4.48
C GLY A 486 4.28 17.44 3.06
N LEU A 487 4.90 18.48 2.51
CA LEU A 487 5.52 18.50 1.18
C LEU A 487 6.89 19.16 1.25
N ASN A 488 7.89 18.55 0.61
CA ASN A 488 9.21 19.12 0.42
C ASN A 488 9.56 19.14 -1.07
N ILE A 489 10.02 20.31 -1.56
CA ILE A 489 10.51 20.49 -2.93
C ILE A 489 11.97 20.91 -2.90
N THR A 490 12.83 20.10 -3.52
CA THR A 490 14.28 20.33 -3.62
C THR A 490 14.82 19.90 -5.00
N GLY A 491 16.14 19.88 -5.15
CA GLY A 491 16.82 19.61 -6.41
C GLY A 491 17.34 20.88 -7.07
N GLY A 492 17.96 20.71 -8.23
CA GLY A 492 18.52 21.81 -9.04
C GLY A 492 17.81 22.03 -10.37
N SER A 493 16.75 21.27 -10.66
CA SER A 493 16.15 21.25 -12.00
C SER A 493 14.62 21.26 -12.08
N GLY A 494 13.88 21.14 -10.98
CA GLY A 494 12.42 21.00 -11.01
C GLY A 494 11.66 21.99 -11.91
N ARG A 495 10.79 21.50 -12.81
CA ARG A 495 9.96 22.39 -13.64
C ARG A 495 8.55 21.87 -13.90
N THR A 496 7.67 22.81 -14.30
CA THR A 496 6.28 22.54 -14.73
C THR A 496 5.45 21.77 -13.70
N TYR A 497 5.59 22.13 -12.42
CA TYR A 497 4.76 21.53 -11.37
C TYR A 497 3.43 22.25 -11.22
N GLN A 498 2.36 21.49 -10.99
CA GLN A 498 1.07 21.97 -10.53
C GLN A 498 0.77 21.36 -9.16
N ILE A 499 0.85 22.16 -8.10
CA ILE A 499 0.51 21.76 -6.74
C ILE A 499 -0.81 22.44 -6.38
N GLU A 500 -1.92 21.71 -6.42
CA GLU A 500 -3.25 22.32 -6.35
C GLU A 500 -4.25 21.59 -5.47
N ASN A 501 -5.18 22.32 -4.83
CA ASN A 501 -6.31 21.75 -4.09
C ASN A 501 -5.95 20.77 -2.95
N ASN A 502 -4.70 20.77 -2.48
CA ASN A 502 -4.30 19.90 -1.38
C ASN A 502 -4.70 20.51 -0.03
N LEU A 503 -5.00 19.66 0.94
CA LEU A 503 -5.19 20.06 2.34
C LEU A 503 -4.01 19.59 3.18
N PHE A 504 -3.34 20.53 3.82
CA PHE A 504 -2.35 20.28 4.85
C PHE A 504 -2.97 20.62 6.21
N TRP A 505 -3.27 19.61 7.01
CA TRP A 505 -3.97 19.78 8.27
C TRP A 505 -3.15 19.26 9.46
N ARG A 506 -2.99 20.11 10.47
CA ARG A 506 -2.47 19.72 11.80
C ARG A 506 -1.07 19.06 11.69
N LEU A 507 -0.13 19.80 11.12
CA LEU A 507 1.26 19.38 10.92
C LEU A 507 2.20 20.16 11.85
N GLN A 508 2.89 19.49 12.77
CA GLN A 508 3.51 20.14 13.94
C GLN A 508 4.70 21.08 13.69
N SER A 509 5.32 21.08 12.50
CA SER A 509 6.58 21.80 12.26
C SER A 509 6.46 22.80 11.12
N ARG A 510 6.21 22.27 9.92
CA ARG A 510 5.93 23.05 8.72
C ARG A 510 5.03 22.24 7.79
N ALA A 511 4.13 22.88 7.06
CA ALA A 511 3.31 22.14 6.09
C ALA A 511 4.07 21.94 4.79
N ILE A 512 4.62 23.01 4.23
CA ILE A 512 5.38 22.96 2.97
C ILE A 512 6.79 23.50 3.21
N ARG A 513 7.80 22.79 2.71
CA ARG A 513 9.20 23.25 2.64
C ARG A 513 9.65 23.34 1.18
N ILE A 514 10.26 24.46 0.82
CA ILE A 514 10.74 24.72 -0.53
C ILE A 514 12.17 25.23 -0.46
N ASN A 515 13.09 24.51 -1.12
CA ASN A 515 14.41 25.05 -1.44
C ASN A 515 14.39 25.61 -2.86
N GLY A 516 14.23 26.93 -2.99
CA GLY A 516 14.12 27.64 -4.25
C GLY A 516 15.44 27.74 -4.99
N ASP A 517 15.61 26.89 -6.02
CA ASP A 517 16.80 26.86 -6.85
C ASP A 517 16.65 27.69 -8.14
N PRO A 518 17.72 28.37 -8.65
CA PRO A 518 17.67 29.10 -9.91
C PRO A 518 17.35 28.26 -11.16
N GLY A 519 17.54 26.93 -11.11
CA GLY A 519 17.15 26.01 -12.16
C GLY A 519 15.66 25.68 -12.17
N HIS A 520 14.93 26.04 -11.11
CA HIS A 520 13.50 25.79 -11.02
C HIS A 520 12.68 26.73 -11.92
N SER A 521 11.64 26.21 -12.57
CA SER A 521 10.79 27.02 -13.46
C SER A 521 9.37 26.53 -13.59
N ALA A 522 8.40 27.45 -13.66
CA ALA A 522 6.98 27.13 -13.80
C ALA A 522 6.45 26.16 -12.72
N ILE A 523 6.84 26.38 -11.46
CA ILE A 523 6.28 25.68 -10.30
C ILE A 523 5.13 26.51 -9.75
N VAL A 524 3.93 25.96 -9.80
CA VAL A 524 2.69 26.65 -9.41
C VAL A 524 2.11 25.99 -8.18
N PHE A 525 1.80 26.80 -7.16
CA PHE A 525 0.98 26.45 -6.02
C PHE A 525 -0.35 27.20 -6.15
N ALA A 526 -1.45 26.48 -6.30
CA ALA A 526 -2.78 27.05 -6.47
C ALA A 526 -3.77 26.46 -5.47
N ASP A 527 -4.58 27.28 -4.80
CA ASP A 527 -5.77 26.82 -4.06
C ASP A 527 -5.47 25.69 -3.03
N ASN A 528 -4.32 25.75 -2.37
CA ASN A 528 -3.97 24.81 -1.30
C ASN A 528 -4.41 25.37 0.06
N ASP A 529 -5.04 24.51 0.87
CA ASP A 529 -5.45 24.85 2.23
C ASP A 529 -4.36 24.40 3.19
N ILE A 530 -3.80 25.35 3.95
CA ILE A 530 -2.78 25.06 4.97
C ILE A 530 -3.29 25.52 6.33
N VAL A 531 -3.60 24.54 7.17
CA VAL A 531 -4.29 24.78 8.42
C VAL A 531 -3.67 24.01 9.58
N ASP A 532 -3.26 24.73 10.62
CA ASP A 532 -2.76 24.15 11.87
C ASP A 532 -3.48 24.74 13.10
N PRO A 533 -4.38 23.98 13.74
CA PRO A 533 -5.14 24.49 14.87
C PRO A 533 -4.34 24.64 16.16
N GLU A 534 -3.16 24.00 16.31
CA GLU A 534 -2.62 23.77 17.66
C GLU A 534 -1.10 23.76 17.84
N PHE A 535 -0.30 23.63 16.77
CA PHE A 535 1.16 23.47 16.92
C PHE A 535 1.99 24.72 16.70
N ALA A 536 1.38 25.85 16.35
CA ALA A 536 2.06 27.05 15.91
C ALA A 536 3.08 26.78 14.78
N SER A 537 2.71 25.90 13.86
CA SER A 537 3.55 25.50 12.73
C SER A 537 3.73 26.61 11.70
N ARG A 538 4.82 26.49 10.94
CA ARG A 538 5.04 27.30 9.73
C ARG A 538 4.16 26.77 8.60
N MET A 539 3.38 27.62 7.97
CA MET A 539 2.57 27.26 6.81
C MET A 539 3.49 26.89 5.65
N ILE A 540 4.35 27.82 5.23
CA ILE A 540 5.36 27.59 4.19
C ILE A 540 6.72 28.06 4.69
N GLU A 541 7.70 27.17 4.60
CA GLU A 541 9.11 27.49 4.73
C GLU A 541 9.73 27.61 3.34
N PHE A 542 10.03 28.83 2.92
CA PHE A 542 10.67 29.10 1.63
C PHE A 542 12.13 29.54 1.84
N GLU A 543 13.06 28.84 1.20
CA GLU A 543 14.48 29.15 1.13
C GLU A 543 14.87 29.49 -0.32
N GLY A 544 15.98 30.23 -0.53
CA GLY A 544 16.50 30.48 -1.87
C GLY A 544 15.79 31.60 -2.66
N SER A 545 15.45 31.35 -3.93
CA SER A 545 14.90 32.34 -4.87
C SER A 545 13.45 32.06 -5.25
N PHE A 546 12.59 33.08 -5.20
CA PHE A 546 11.20 33.01 -5.71
C PHE A 546 11.10 32.97 -7.24
N ALA A 547 12.20 33.19 -7.98
CA ALA A 547 12.17 33.09 -9.43
C ALA A 547 11.76 31.66 -9.86
N GLY A 548 10.80 31.57 -10.78
CA GLY A 548 10.29 30.28 -11.25
C GLY A 548 9.07 29.75 -10.47
N TYR A 549 8.69 30.41 -9.37
CA TYR A 549 7.54 30.04 -8.55
C TYR A 549 6.36 30.98 -8.76
N THR A 550 5.15 30.45 -8.66
CA THR A 550 3.91 31.21 -8.61
C THR A 550 3.04 30.63 -7.50
N PHE A 551 2.50 31.51 -6.68
CA PHE A 551 1.57 31.18 -5.61
C PHE A 551 0.26 31.93 -5.89
N ASP A 552 -0.86 31.24 -5.84
CA ASP A 552 -2.19 31.82 -6.05
C ASP A 552 -3.24 31.12 -5.17
N GLY A 553 -4.18 31.89 -4.61
CA GLY A 553 -5.35 31.35 -3.93
C GLY A 553 -5.13 30.55 -2.64
N GLY A 554 -3.96 30.59 -2.00
CA GLY A 554 -3.73 29.83 -0.77
C GLY A 554 -4.59 30.33 0.41
N GLU A 555 -5.20 29.39 1.13
CA GLU A 555 -5.91 29.67 2.38
C GLU A 555 -5.07 29.22 3.59
N TYR A 556 -4.87 30.13 4.54
CA TYR A 556 -3.95 29.95 5.66
C TYR A 556 -4.63 30.18 7.01
N SER A 557 -4.45 29.24 7.94
CA SER A 557 -4.83 29.42 9.34
C SER A 557 -3.86 28.69 10.26
N THR A 558 -3.30 29.37 11.24
CA THR A 558 -2.41 28.75 12.23
C THR A 558 -2.60 29.33 13.63
N SER A 559 -2.31 28.51 14.64
CA SER A 559 -2.18 28.94 16.03
C SER A 559 -0.90 29.73 16.32
N ALA A 560 0.00 29.87 15.34
CA ALA A 560 1.22 30.66 15.47
C ALA A 560 0.94 32.17 15.60
N ASP A 561 1.88 32.88 16.23
CA ASP A 561 1.88 34.34 16.27
C ASP A 561 1.81 34.92 14.85
N ALA A 562 1.05 36.00 14.67
CA ALA A 562 0.75 36.58 13.35
C ALA A 562 1.98 36.96 12.49
N GLY A 563 3.17 37.06 13.09
CA GLY A 563 4.44 37.32 12.41
C GLY A 563 5.30 36.09 12.17
N ALA A 564 4.79 34.87 12.38
CA ALA A 564 5.55 33.62 12.32
C ALA A 564 4.90 32.54 11.44
N TRP A 565 4.02 32.94 10.53
CA TRP A 565 3.28 32.01 9.66
C TRP A 565 4.14 31.44 8.55
N PHE A 566 5.11 32.21 8.05
CA PHE A 566 5.96 31.84 6.92
C PHE A 566 7.43 32.04 7.24
N SER A 567 8.31 31.35 6.53
CA SER A 567 9.74 31.70 6.47
C SER A 567 10.08 32.24 5.09
N VAL A 568 10.75 33.40 5.05
CA VAL A 568 11.16 34.08 3.81
C VAL A 568 12.68 34.31 3.79
N PRO A 569 13.37 34.07 2.66
CA PRO A 569 14.82 34.24 2.54
C PRO A 569 15.25 35.67 2.88
N GLY A 570 16.21 35.81 3.80
CA GLY A 570 16.74 37.11 4.25
C GLY A 570 15.81 37.91 5.17
N GLN A 571 14.57 37.46 5.41
CA GLN A 571 13.62 38.11 6.33
C GLN A 571 13.35 37.26 7.59
N GLY A 572 13.56 35.95 7.52
CA GLY A 572 13.27 35.03 8.62
C GLY A 572 11.79 34.72 8.71
N GLN A 573 11.26 34.58 9.93
CA GLN A 573 9.83 34.34 10.17
C GLN A 573 9.02 35.62 9.93
N VAL A 574 7.93 35.49 9.18
CA VAL A 574 7.08 36.62 8.79
C VAL A 574 5.59 36.29 8.81
N GLY A 575 4.76 37.34 8.78
CA GLY A 575 3.31 37.21 8.63
C GLY A 575 2.86 37.17 7.18
N ILE A 576 1.55 37.06 6.97
CA ILE A 576 0.95 37.00 5.62
C ILE A 576 1.23 38.26 4.78
N GLY A 577 1.33 39.44 5.41
CA GLY A 577 1.61 40.69 4.69
C GLY A 577 2.99 40.72 4.04
N GLU A 578 4.03 40.33 4.79
CA GLU A 578 5.38 40.21 4.25
C GLU A 578 5.53 39.04 3.29
N TRP A 579 4.82 37.92 3.54
CA TRP A 579 4.76 36.78 2.61
C TRP A 579 4.24 37.21 1.24
N THR A 580 3.04 37.81 1.17
CA THR A 580 2.45 38.27 -0.11
C THR A 580 3.34 39.27 -0.85
N ALA A 581 4.04 40.14 -0.12
CA ALA A 581 5.01 41.06 -0.71
C ALA A 581 6.26 40.37 -1.27
N ALA A 582 6.69 39.25 -0.68
CA ALA A 582 7.87 38.50 -1.09
C ALA A 582 7.56 37.45 -2.18
N SER A 583 6.48 36.68 -2.03
CA SER A 583 6.06 35.61 -2.93
C SER A 583 5.31 36.10 -4.16
N GLY A 584 4.68 37.28 -4.08
CA GLY A 584 3.81 37.82 -5.11
C GLY A 584 2.39 37.25 -5.09
N GLU A 585 2.04 36.45 -4.08
CA GLU A 585 0.70 35.86 -3.92
C GLU A 585 -0.35 36.92 -3.56
N ALA A 586 -0.93 37.56 -4.56
CA ALA A 586 -1.86 38.68 -4.35
C ALA A 586 -3.17 38.28 -3.63
N ASN A 587 -3.55 37.00 -3.75
CA ASN A 587 -4.83 36.48 -3.28
C ASN A 587 -4.70 35.58 -2.03
N ALA A 588 -3.53 35.56 -1.37
CA ALA A 588 -3.34 34.79 -0.13
C ALA A 588 -4.36 35.24 0.93
N THR A 589 -5.10 34.29 1.50
CA THR A 589 -6.18 34.59 2.44
C THR A 589 -5.88 34.01 3.82
N ALA A 590 -5.82 34.89 4.82
CA ALA A 590 -5.86 34.46 6.22
C ALA A 590 -7.33 34.17 6.59
N ILE A 591 -7.64 32.91 6.84
CA ILE A 591 -8.98 32.46 7.20
C ILE A 591 -9.09 32.23 8.72
N PRO A 592 -10.29 32.36 9.32
CA PRO A 592 -10.51 31.78 10.64
C PRO A 592 -10.34 30.26 10.56
N LEU A 593 -10.08 29.61 11.71
CA LEU A 593 -10.02 28.15 11.76
C LEU A 593 -11.30 27.56 11.12
N PRO A 594 -11.18 26.74 10.05
CA PRO A 594 -12.33 26.15 9.38
C PRO A 594 -13.17 25.29 10.31
N ALA A 595 -14.49 25.41 10.17
CA ALA A 595 -15.44 24.52 10.82
C ALA A 595 -15.69 23.29 9.93
N TYR A 596 -14.69 22.42 9.82
CA TYR A 596 -14.85 21.14 9.12
C TYR A 596 -15.92 20.27 9.79
N PRO A 597 -16.67 19.43 9.03
CA PRO A 597 -17.71 18.58 9.59
C PRO A 597 -17.28 17.72 10.78
N ASP A 598 -16.12 17.07 10.65
CA ASP A 598 -15.53 16.18 11.66
C ASP A 598 -14.03 15.94 11.36
N PRO A 599 -13.14 16.92 11.65
CA PRO A 599 -11.72 16.83 11.32
C PRO A 599 -10.92 15.86 12.22
N GLU A 600 -11.58 15.16 13.14
CA GLU A 600 -10.98 14.13 13.99
C GLU A 600 -11.14 12.72 13.44
N ARG A 601 -11.72 12.55 12.24
CA ARG A 601 -11.75 11.27 11.54
C ARG A 601 -10.34 10.78 11.21
N ASP A 602 -9.95 9.66 11.80
CA ASP A 602 -8.69 8.96 11.59
C ASP A 602 -8.89 7.44 11.49
N ALA A 603 -7.81 6.68 11.27
CA ALA A 603 -7.87 5.24 11.06
C ALA A 603 -8.50 4.49 12.24
N GLU A 604 -8.22 4.92 13.47
CA GLU A 604 -8.77 4.33 14.69
C GLU A 604 -10.26 4.59 14.85
N ALA A 605 -10.71 5.82 14.59
CA ALA A 605 -12.12 6.15 14.59
C ALA A 605 -12.88 5.42 13.46
N TYR A 606 -12.24 5.21 12.30
CA TYR A 606 -12.79 4.38 11.23
C TYR A 606 -12.96 2.93 11.66
N ALA A 607 -11.93 2.34 12.28
CA ALA A 607 -11.98 0.97 12.82
C ALA A 607 -13.18 0.79 13.77
N ALA A 608 -13.38 1.74 14.68
CA ALA A 608 -14.51 1.73 15.61
C ALA A 608 -15.86 1.85 14.89
N MET A 609 -15.93 2.64 13.82
CA MET A 609 -17.14 2.82 13.02
C MET A 609 -17.56 1.53 12.30
N ILE A 610 -16.61 0.80 11.71
CA ILE A 610 -16.88 -0.48 11.03
C ILE A 610 -16.95 -1.68 11.97
N GLY A 611 -16.70 -1.49 13.27
CA GLY A 611 -16.75 -2.54 14.29
C GLY A 611 -15.52 -3.44 14.37
N GLU A 612 -14.38 -3.03 13.81
CA GLU A 612 -13.12 -3.77 13.77
C GLU A 612 -12.13 -3.35 14.88
N GLY A 613 -12.66 -2.96 16.04
CA GLY A 613 -11.86 -2.54 17.20
C GLY A 613 -11.74 -1.03 17.35
N THR A 614 -10.72 -0.56 18.05
CA THR A 614 -10.50 0.86 18.39
C THR A 614 -9.07 1.33 18.16
N THR A 615 -8.24 0.49 17.54
CA THR A 615 -6.82 0.75 17.33
C THR A 615 -6.42 0.42 15.90
N LEU A 616 -5.39 1.09 15.39
CA LEU A 616 -4.85 0.82 14.05
C LEU A 616 -4.37 -0.64 13.87
N PRO A 617 -3.69 -1.28 14.85
CA PRO A 617 -3.35 -2.70 14.73
C PRO A 617 -4.55 -3.63 14.58
N GLU A 618 -5.72 -3.32 15.18
CA GLU A 618 -6.94 -4.12 15.02
C GLU A 618 -7.53 -3.97 13.61
N LEU A 619 -7.60 -2.73 13.09
CA LEU A 619 -7.98 -2.48 11.69
C LEU A 619 -7.07 -3.23 10.71
N LEU A 620 -5.76 -3.15 10.91
CA LEU A 620 -4.79 -3.83 10.05
C LEU A 620 -4.87 -5.36 10.20
N ALA A 621 -5.16 -5.88 11.40
CA ALA A 621 -5.42 -7.30 11.60
C ALA A 621 -6.63 -7.78 10.82
N ALA A 622 -7.73 -7.01 10.79
CA ALA A 622 -8.89 -7.30 9.96
C ALA A 622 -8.56 -7.23 8.46
N ALA A 623 -7.85 -6.18 8.03
CA ALA A 623 -7.45 -6.01 6.63
C ALA A 623 -6.54 -7.14 6.12
N ARG A 624 -5.70 -7.74 6.97
CA ARG A 624 -4.87 -8.92 6.64
C ARG A 624 -5.68 -10.19 6.41
N GLN A 625 -6.93 -10.25 6.87
CA GLN A 625 -7.81 -11.41 6.63
C GLN A 625 -8.50 -11.34 5.26
N GLN A 626 -8.28 -10.27 4.48
CA GLN A 626 -8.86 -10.18 3.15
C GLN A 626 -8.30 -11.27 2.24
N THR A 627 -9.20 -11.95 1.54
CA THR A 627 -8.88 -12.92 0.49
C THR A 627 -9.82 -12.67 -0.68
N ARG A 628 -9.52 -13.25 -1.84
CA ARG A 628 -10.45 -13.21 -2.98
C ARG A 628 -11.86 -13.68 -2.63
N LEU A 629 -11.98 -14.74 -1.82
CA LEU A 629 -13.27 -15.35 -1.44
C LEU A 629 -13.97 -14.63 -0.27
N ALA A 630 -13.29 -13.70 0.40
CA ALA A 630 -13.80 -12.97 1.55
C ALA A 630 -13.26 -11.52 1.52
N TRP A 631 -13.59 -10.81 0.44
CA TRP A 631 -13.19 -9.43 0.23
C TRP A 631 -14.19 -8.48 0.87
N ARG A 632 -13.71 -7.51 1.65
CA ARG A 632 -14.54 -6.56 2.38
C ARG A 632 -14.20 -5.15 1.94
N VAL A 633 -15.12 -4.53 1.20
CA VAL A 633 -14.94 -3.20 0.62
C VAL A 633 -14.61 -2.16 1.70
N GLU A 634 -15.20 -2.29 2.89
CA GLU A 634 -14.95 -1.39 4.02
C GLU A 634 -13.51 -1.46 4.57
N LEU A 635 -12.70 -2.46 4.22
CA LEU A 635 -11.29 -2.56 4.63
C LEU A 635 -10.32 -2.04 3.55
N THR A 636 -10.83 -1.45 2.46
CA THR A 636 -10.03 -0.93 1.35
C THR A 636 -9.65 0.54 1.53
N ALA A 637 -8.58 0.99 0.88
CA ALA A 637 -8.16 2.39 0.94
C ALA A 637 -9.23 3.37 0.44
N PRO A 638 -9.97 3.12 -0.66
CA PRO A 638 -11.06 3.99 -1.09
C PRO A 638 -12.11 4.25 -0.01
N ALA A 639 -12.59 3.19 0.66
CA ALA A 639 -13.61 3.34 1.71
C ALA A 639 -13.12 4.16 2.91
N ILE A 640 -11.86 3.94 3.32
CA ILE A 640 -11.22 4.70 4.40
C ILE A 640 -11.03 6.17 3.99
N ASN A 641 -10.52 6.40 2.77
CA ASN A 641 -10.27 7.73 2.23
C ASN A 641 -11.55 8.56 2.12
N ASP A 642 -12.62 7.98 1.55
CA ASP A 642 -13.93 8.64 1.42
C ASP A 642 -14.48 9.06 2.77
N TRP A 643 -14.36 8.18 3.78
CA TRP A 643 -14.83 8.48 5.12
C TRP A 643 -14.03 9.62 5.79
N ILE A 644 -12.70 9.64 5.63
CA ILE A 644 -11.84 10.71 6.14
C ILE A 644 -12.14 12.03 5.41
N ARG A 645 -12.24 12.02 4.08
CA ARG A 645 -12.54 13.19 3.24
C ARG A 645 -13.86 13.84 3.63
N ALA A 646 -14.89 13.04 3.89
CA ALA A 646 -16.17 13.53 4.39
C ALA A 646 -16.05 14.27 5.74
N GLY A 647 -15.04 13.96 6.56
CA GLY A 647 -14.72 14.70 7.79
C GLY A 647 -14.25 16.13 7.53
N PHE A 648 -13.68 16.39 6.36
CA PHE A 648 -13.25 17.71 5.88
C PHE A 648 -14.27 18.36 4.91
N GLY A 649 -15.40 17.69 4.64
CA GLY A 649 -16.40 18.16 3.68
C GLY A 649 -15.90 18.15 2.24
N ARG A 650 -14.97 17.25 1.92
CA ARG A 650 -14.36 17.07 0.61
C ARG A 650 -14.81 15.76 -0.04
#